data_AF-A0A024V5D2-F1
#
_entry.id   AF-A0A024V5D2-F1
#
_cell.length_a   1.000
_cell.length_b   1.000
_cell.length_c   1.000
_cell.angle_alpha   90.00
_cell.angle_beta   90.00
_cell.angle_gamma   90.00
#
_symmetry.space_group_name_H-M   'P 1'
#
loop_
_entity.id
_entity.type
_entity.pdbx_description
1 polymer ?
#
loop_
_entity_poly.entity_id
_entity_poly.type
_entity_poly.pdbx_seq_one_letter_code
_entity_poly.pdbx_strand_id
1 'polypeptide(L)'
;MRMKRIHILLLVIFLLCLRYGYSIKKKRSPNNKNRLFINKRLKYINSKIISRRKENYVKMKMTENKVKGKDIIYGNECRNELLKGILTVSDVVKLTLGPRGRNVLLEKEYGSPLIINDGVTIAKNISLKDRKKNNGVKLMQESTNISNDKAGDGTSSTALMTATITKKGIEQVNRNHNPIPIQRGIQLASKMIIEKIKSLSTPIKTYKDILNIATIASNNDVHMGQIIANAYDKLGKNAAIILDDNADINDKLEFTEGYNFDRGIINPYLLYNENKDYIEYSNVSTLITDQNIDNIQSILPILEIFAKNKQPLCIIADDFSNEVLQTLIINKLKGAIKVVPIRAPSFGDRRKDYLKDLCIVTNSKYISADVGLDLNNLHNNMSSFDNNYLSLLGSANTLIVKKDRTSLITKEEYKKEIDERINVLKKEYEETTSKYDKEKLNERIAALSGGIAKILIGGNSETEQKERKFKYEDATNAVKSAIDIGYVPGGGVTYLEIIKSNFIQEIHKKIEEDLQISSNNDEKKYLELIGNLESEMELQKMGANIVVSSLDVITKQIADNAGVNGDNVVKIILNSKDKYGFGYDVNTNKFVNMVEKGIIDSTNVIISVIKNSCSIASMVLTTECMMVDHEKKDKGILDSSINSPNYLSKHRRTYKHKLHDDEDTDEDDEEDEDDEDDEDDLDDDDYDDEDEEDEEDEEDEDDEDDEDSMNDGYNYDE
;
A
#
# COMPACT_ATOMS: atom_id res chain seq x y z
N MET A 1 10.48 19.06 51.91
CA MET A 1 10.76 18.15 53.05
C MET A 1 10.36 16.67 52.84
N ARG A 2 9.56 16.29 51.83
CA ARG A 2 9.23 14.86 51.57
C ARG A 2 10.34 14.04 50.88
N MET A 3 11.16 14.63 50.00
CA MET A 3 12.26 13.88 49.35
C MET A 3 13.46 13.56 50.27
N LYS A 4 13.75 14.41 51.27
CA LYS A 4 14.82 14.12 52.25
C LYS A 4 14.49 12.90 53.15
N ARG A 5 13.21 12.58 53.37
CA ARG A 5 12.82 11.41 54.18
C ARG A 5 13.00 10.08 53.46
N ILE A 6 12.87 10.05 52.13
CA ILE A 6 13.02 8.82 51.32
C ILE A 6 14.51 8.44 51.19
N HIS A 7 15.39 9.43 51.02
CA HIS A 7 16.84 9.16 51.00
C HIS A 7 17.38 8.70 52.36
N ILE A 8 16.86 9.23 53.47
CA ILE A 8 17.24 8.75 54.81
C ILE A 8 16.75 7.32 55.03
N LEU A 9 15.56 6.95 54.55
CA LEU A 9 15.04 5.58 54.68
C LEU A 9 15.88 4.56 53.89
N LEU A 10 16.26 4.91 52.65
CA LEU A 10 17.12 4.07 51.81
C LEU A 10 18.54 3.92 52.39
N LEU A 11 19.07 4.98 53.00
CA LEU A 11 20.40 4.96 53.62
C LEU A 11 20.41 4.14 54.92
N VAL A 12 19.29 4.15 55.67
CA VAL A 12 19.10 3.28 56.86
C VAL A 12 18.97 1.81 56.46
N ILE A 13 18.27 1.49 55.37
CA ILE A 13 18.16 0.11 54.85
C ILE A 13 19.52 -0.39 54.36
N PHE A 14 20.28 0.46 53.66
CA PHE A 14 21.62 0.12 53.18
C PHE A 14 22.61 -0.10 54.33
N LEU A 15 22.56 0.72 55.38
CA LEU A 15 23.38 0.54 56.59
C LEU A 15 22.98 -0.69 57.41
N LEU A 16 21.69 -1.06 57.45
CA LEU A 16 21.22 -2.29 58.09
C LEU A 16 21.72 -3.55 57.35
N CYS A 17 21.72 -3.53 56.02
CA CYS A 17 22.27 -4.63 55.21
C CYS A 17 23.80 -4.77 55.38
N LEU A 18 24.53 -3.66 55.52
CA LEU A 18 25.97 -3.68 55.81
C LEU A 18 26.28 -4.16 57.24
N ARG A 19 25.41 -3.84 58.21
CA ARG A 19 25.58 -4.25 59.62
C ARG A 19 25.27 -5.73 59.87
N TYR A 20 24.46 -6.36 59.02
CA TYR A 20 24.21 -7.81 59.04
C TYR A 20 25.21 -8.64 58.21
N GLY A 21 26.10 -7.98 57.44
CA GLY A 21 27.04 -8.64 56.52
C GLY A 21 28.36 -9.14 57.14
N TYR A 22 28.66 -8.84 58.41
CA TYR A 22 29.97 -9.14 59.01
C TYR A 22 29.86 -9.76 60.40
N SER A 23 29.31 -10.97 60.48
CA SER A 23 29.74 -11.96 61.48
C SER A 23 29.10 -13.30 61.15
N ILE A 24 29.89 -14.26 60.66
CA ILE A 24 29.79 -15.71 60.93
C ILE A 24 30.99 -16.36 60.24
N LYS A 25 32.08 -16.57 60.99
CA LYS A 25 33.05 -17.62 60.74
C LYS A 25 32.82 -18.72 61.79
N LYS A 26 32.63 -19.94 61.28
CA LYS A 26 32.63 -21.25 61.97
C LYS A 26 31.54 -21.52 63.02
N LYS A 27 30.51 -22.29 62.61
CA LYS A 27 30.19 -23.61 63.22
C LYS A 27 29.17 -24.40 62.38
N ARG A 28 29.60 -25.60 61.98
CA ARG A 28 28.86 -26.85 61.72
C ARG A 28 27.89 -26.92 60.51
N SER A 29 28.27 -27.82 59.59
CA SER A 29 27.55 -28.33 58.42
C SER A 29 26.12 -28.82 58.73
N PRO A 30 25.11 -28.39 57.95
CA PRO A 30 23.86 -29.13 57.84
C PRO A 30 23.89 -30.06 56.61
N ASN A 31 23.94 -31.37 56.91
CA ASN A 31 23.47 -32.52 56.14
C ASN A 31 23.55 -32.48 54.59
N ASN A 32 24.50 -33.25 54.06
CA ASN A 32 24.62 -33.61 52.64
C ASN A 32 23.33 -34.21 52.03
N LYS A 33 22.44 -34.81 52.83
CA LYS A 33 21.15 -35.34 52.35
C LYS A 33 20.19 -34.23 51.88
N ASN A 34 20.13 -33.08 52.55
CA ASN A 34 19.22 -31.99 52.17
C ASN A 34 19.66 -31.27 50.89
N ARG A 35 20.98 -31.11 50.68
CA ARG A 35 21.51 -30.60 49.41
C ARG A 35 21.22 -31.54 48.24
N LEU A 36 21.31 -32.86 48.47
CA LEU A 36 20.99 -33.85 47.43
C LEU A 36 19.50 -33.83 47.07
N PHE A 37 18.61 -33.69 48.06
CA PHE A 37 17.16 -33.57 47.85
C PHE A 37 16.79 -32.28 47.11
N ILE A 38 17.37 -31.15 47.49
CA ILE A 38 17.13 -29.86 46.82
C ILE A 38 17.66 -29.90 45.38
N ASN A 39 18.83 -30.47 45.14
CA ASN A 39 19.38 -30.64 43.78
C ASN A 39 18.58 -31.63 42.94
N LYS A 40 18.05 -32.72 43.52
CA LYS A 40 17.13 -33.63 42.81
C LYS A 40 15.82 -32.94 42.47
N ARG A 41 15.26 -32.14 43.39
CA ARG A 41 14.01 -31.39 43.18
C ARG A 41 14.19 -30.27 42.16
N LEU A 42 15.32 -29.56 42.17
CA LEU A 42 15.69 -28.57 41.14
C LEU A 42 15.94 -29.23 39.78
N LYS A 43 16.59 -30.41 39.72
CA LYS A 43 16.72 -31.19 38.48
C LYS A 43 15.36 -31.64 37.96
N TYR A 44 14.45 -32.09 38.82
CA TYR A 44 13.09 -32.49 38.46
C TYR A 44 12.24 -31.30 37.98
N ILE A 45 12.34 -30.15 38.66
CA ILE A 45 11.66 -28.92 38.24
C ILE A 45 12.22 -28.43 36.91
N ASN A 46 13.54 -28.43 36.73
CA ASN A 46 14.16 -28.07 35.46
C ASN A 46 13.80 -29.07 34.35
N SER A 47 13.76 -30.38 34.62
CA SER A 47 13.33 -31.36 33.62
C SER A 47 11.86 -31.19 33.23
N LYS A 48 10.99 -30.82 34.19
CA LYS A 48 9.56 -30.56 33.94
C LYS A 48 9.31 -29.23 33.23
N ILE A 49 10.16 -28.21 33.46
CA ILE A 49 10.14 -26.94 32.74
C ILE A 49 10.70 -27.12 31.32
N ILE A 50 11.76 -27.91 31.15
CA ILE A 50 12.34 -28.25 29.84
C ILE A 50 11.38 -29.13 29.05
N SER A 51 10.68 -30.07 29.69
CA SER A 51 9.65 -30.88 29.03
C SER A 51 8.44 -30.05 28.63
N ARG A 52 7.96 -29.14 29.48
CA ARG A 52 6.89 -28.17 29.11
C ARG A 52 7.33 -27.20 28.01
N ARG A 53 8.58 -26.75 28.01
CA ARG A 53 9.13 -25.93 26.92
C ARG A 53 9.26 -26.73 25.64
N LYS A 54 9.69 -28.00 25.70
CA LYS A 54 9.70 -28.90 24.54
C LYS A 54 8.29 -29.21 24.06
N GLU A 55 7.33 -29.48 24.93
CA GLU A 55 5.91 -29.66 24.59
C GLU A 55 5.31 -28.40 23.98
N ASN A 56 5.63 -27.22 24.50
CA ASN A 56 5.19 -25.95 23.92
C ASN A 56 5.89 -25.64 22.60
N TYR A 57 7.16 -26.01 22.43
CA TYR A 57 7.92 -25.87 21.19
C TYR A 57 7.45 -26.87 20.12
N VAL A 58 7.11 -28.09 20.53
CA VAL A 58 6.49 -29.13 19.69
C VAL A 58 5.04 -28.74 19.38
N LYS A 59 4.27 -28.18 20.32
CA LYS A 59 2.94 -27.61 20.05
C LYS A 59 3.03 -26.42 19.10
N MET A 60 4.00 -25.52 19.25
CA MET A 60 4.28 -24.42 18.31
C MET A 60 4.59 -24.97 16.91
N LYS A 61 5.52 -25.92 16.80
CA LYS A 61 5.86 -26.56 15.51
C LYS A 61 4.71 -27.40 14.93
N MET A 62 3.87 -28.01 15.76
CA MET A 62 2.69 -28.77 15.32
C MET A 62 1.51 -27.85 14.96
N THR A 63 1.45 -26.63 15.50
CA THR A 63 0.48 -25.61 15.04
C THR A 63 0.90 -24.94 13.74
N GLU A 64 2.18 -24.92 13.38
CA GLU A 64 2.67 -24.36 12.12
C GLU A 64 2.29 -25.21 10.89
N ASN A 65 1.98 -26.49 11.07
CA ASN A 65 1.60 -27.41 9.97
C ASN A 65 0.20 -28.04 10.10
N LYS A 66 -0.66 -27.56 11.01
CA LYS A 66 -2.08 -27.95 10.97
C LYS A 66 -2.78 -27.11 9.92
N VAL A 67 -3.00 -27.69 8.73
CA VAL A 67 -3.85 -27.10 7.70
C VAL A 67 -5.18 -26.74 8.37
N LYS A 68 -5.45 -25.45 8.52
CA LYS A 68 -6.74 -24.99 9.02
C LYS A 68 -7.80 -25.42 8.01
N GLY A 69 -8.93 -25.92 8.51
CA GLY A 69 -10.10 -26.16 7.67
C GLY A 69 -10.41 -24.90 6.85
N LYS A 70 -10.83 -25.09 5.61
CA LYS A 70 -11.15 -24.01 4.67
C LYS A 70 -12.65 -24.05 4.42
N ASP A 71 -13.29 -22.89 4.49
CA ASP A 71 -14.64 -22.72 3.96
C ASP A 71 -14.51 -22.43 2.47
N ILE A 72 -15.25 -23.18 1.66
CA ILE A 72 -15.24 -23.05 0.21
C ILE A 72 -16.60 -22.52 -0.23
N ILE A 73 -16.59 -21.47 -1.05
CA ILE A 73 -17.78 -20.80 -1.55
C ILE A 73 -17.69 -20.75 -3.06
N TYR A 74 -18.80 -20.99 -3.74
CA TYR A 74 -18.87 -21.14 -5.19
C TYR A 74 -19.81 -20.12 -5.83
N GLY A 75 -19.66 -19.95 -7.15
CA GLY A 75 -20.57 -19.23 -8.03
C GLY A 75 -20.92 -17.82 -7.59
N ASN A 76 -22.22 -17.52 -7.65
CA ASN A 76 -22.74 -16.17 -7.42
C ASN A 76 -22.54 -15.71 -5.97
N GLU A 77 -22.64 -16.61 -4.98
CA GLU A 77 -22.37 -16.27 -3.58
C GLU A 77 -20.95 -15.74 -3.42
N CYS A 78 -19.97 -16.42 -4.03
CA CYS A 78 -18.57 -16.02 -4.00
C CYS A 78 -18.38 -14.58 -4.53
N ARG A 79 -18.89 -14.31 -5.74
CA ARG A 79 -18.78 -12.98 -6.38
C ARG A 79 -19.49 -11.89 -5.59
N ASN A 80 -20.68 -12.19 -5.07
CA ASN A 80 -21.49 -11.23 -4.32
C ASN A 80 -20.82 -10.85 -2.98
N GLU A 81 -20.17 -11.80 -2.28
CA GLU A 81 -19.42 -11.50 -1.06
C GLU A 81 -18.17 -10.65 -1.34
N LEU A 82 -17.45 -10.91 -2.44
CA LEU A 82 -16.35 -10.04 -2.89
C LEU A 82 -16.86 -8.63 -3.23
N LEU A 83 -17.99 -8.53 -3.93
CA LEU A 83 -18.61 -7.26 -4.30
C LEU A 83 -18.99 -6.43 -3.08
N LYS A 84 -19.56 -7.05 -2.04
CA LYS A 84 -19.89 -6.36 -0.77
C LYS A 84 -18.65 -5.73 -0.15
N GLY A 85 -17.53 -6.45 -0.12
CA GLY A 85 -16.25 -5.92 0.35
C GLY A 85 -15.73 -4.74 -0.49
N ILE A 86 -15.78 -4.89 -1.82
CA ILE A 86 -15.40 -3.85 -2.79
C ILE A 86 -16.24 -2.58 -2.62
N LEU A 87 -17.57 -2.73 -2.52
CA LEU A 87 -18.50 -1.62 -2.32
C LEU A 87 -18.26 -0.93 -0.98
N THR A 88 -18.00 -1.68 0.09
CA THR A 88 -17.70 -1.11 1.41
C THR A 88 -16.54 -0.12 1.35
N VAL A 89 -15.46 -0.47 0.65
CA VAL A 89 -14.31 0.45 0.46
C VAL A 89 -14.71 1.65 -0.40
N SER A 90 -15.38 1.38 -1.52
CA SER A 90 -15.79 2.41 -2.48
C SER A 90 -16.72 3.44 -1.85
N ASP A 91 -17.69 3.01 -1.03
CA ASP A 91 -18.68 3.85 -0.39
C ASP A 91 -18.09 4.84 0.62
N VAL A 92 -17.00 4.45 1.29
CA VAL A 92 -16.26 5.34 2.20
C VAL A 92 -15.36 6.28 1.40
N VAL A 93 -14.59 5.73 0.45
CA VAL A 93 -13.58 6.49 -0.31
C VAL A 93 -14.22 7.51 -1.24
N LYS A 94 -15.39 7.23 -1.84
CA LYS A 94 -16.08 8.16 -2.75
C LYS A 94 -16.49 9.48 -2.08
N LEU A 95 -16.63 9.50 -0.75
CA LEU A 95 -16.93 10.71 0.01
C LEU A 95 -15.84 11.77 -0.08
N THR A 96 -14.59 11.36 -0.36
CA THR A 96 -13.45 12.28 -0.46
C THR A 96 -13.22 12.81 -1.87
N LEU A 97 -13.98 12.32 -2.86
CA LEU A 97 -13.74 12.65 -4.27
C LEU A 97 -14.15 14.09 -4.61
N GLY A 98 -13.22 14.81 -5.24
CA GLY A 98 -13.44 16.15 -5.80
C GLY A 98 -13.24 17.31 -4.81
N PRO A 99 -13.31 18.56 -5.27
CA PRO A 99 -13.04 19.76 -4.47
C PRO A 99 -13.89 19.92 -3.20
N ARG A 100 -15.12 19.41 -3.22
CA ARG A 100 -16.08 19.46 -2.11
C ARG A 100 -16.20 18.09 -1.42
N GLY A 101 -15.20 17.23 -1.61
CA GLY A 101 -15.03 16.00 -0.84
C GLY A 101 -14.93 16.29 0.65
N ARG A 102 -15.36 15.33 1.45
CA ARG A 102 -15.37 15.40 2.92
C ARG A 102 -14.20 14.60 3.48
N ASN A 103 -13.78 14.95 4.69
CA ASN A 103 -12.74 14.20 5.39
C ASN A 103 -13.34 12.98 6.09
N VAL A 104 -12.54 11.92 6.18
CA VAL A 104 -12.83 10.71 6.94
C VAL A 104 -11.94 10.70 8.19
N LEU A 105 -12.55 10.41 9.34
CA LEU A 105 -11.84 10.25 10.60
C LEU A 105 -11.43 8.78 10.77
N LEU A 106 -10.13 8.56 10.97
CA LEU A 106 -9.56 7.26 11.27
C LEU A 106 -9.12 7.20 12.74
N GLU A 107 -9.64 6.21 13.46
CA GLU A 107 -9.19 5.88 14.80
C GLU A 107 -7.77 5.30 14.76
N LYS A 108 -6.96 5.66 15.76
CA LYS A 108 -5.65 5.07 16.02
C LYS A 108 -5.66 4.41 17.39
N GLU A 109 -4.95 3.29 17.51
CA GLU A 109 -4.76 2.62 18.81
C GLU A 109 -4.05 3.53 19.83
N TYR A 110 -3.19 4.44 19.36
CA TYR A 110 -2.45 5.39 20.19
C TYR A 110 -2.39 6.77 19.55
N GLY A 111 -2.49 7.81 20.38
CA GLY A 111 -2.44 9.21 19.96
C GLY A 111 -3.78 9.75 19.49
N SER A 112 -3.73 10.90 18.79
CA SER A 112 -4.93 11.54 18.25
C SER A 112 -5.43 10.84 16.99
N PRO A 113 -6.76 10.83 16.74
CA PRO A 113 -7.30 10.33 15.48
C PRO A 113 -6.76 11.12 14.29
N LEU A 114 -6.70 10.47 13.13
CA LEU A 114 -6.34 11.14 11.87
C LEU A 114 -7.61 11.61 11.16
N ILE A 115 -7.59 12.83 10.65
CA ILE A 115 -8.62 13.35 9.76
C ILE A 115 -7.97 13.50 8.39
N ILE A 116 -8.43 12.75 7.40
CA ILE A 116 -7.79 12.69 6.08
C ILE A 116 -8.80 12.62 4.94
N ASN A 117 -8.37 13.01 3.75
CA ASN A 117 -9.12 12.91 2.49
C ASN A 117 -8.43 12.03 1.43
N ASP A 118 -7.25 11.47 1.74
CA ASP A 118 -6.55 10.54 0.84
C ASP A 118 -7.26 9.18 0.78
N GLY A 119 -7.73 8.83 -0.42
CA GLY A 119 -8.44 7.58 -0.69
C GLY A 119 -7.60 6.32 -0.43
N VAL A 120 -6.28 6.36 -0.62
CA VAL A 120 -5.42 5.18 -0.40
C VAL A 120 -5.28 4.90 1.07
N THR A 121 -4.97 5.92 1.85
CA THR A 121 -4.81 5.78 3.30
C THR A 121 -6.13 5.35 3.94
N ILE A 122 -7.27 5.88 3.47
CA ILE A 122 -8.59 5.41 3.91
C ILE A 122 -8.78 3.93 3.56
N ALA A 123 -8.58 3.54 2.28
CA ALA A 123 -8.75 2.17 1.84
C ALA A 123 -7.90 1.18 2.63
N LYS A 124 -6.62 1.51 2.89
CA LYS A 124 -5.67 0.68 3.67
C LYS A 124 -6.13 0.42 5.11
N ASN A 125 -6.87 1.35 5.71
CA ASN A 125 -7.34 1.22 7.09
C ASN A 125 -8.69 0.48 7.22
N ILE A 126 -9.32 0.11 6.10
CA ILE A 126 -10.54 -0.69 6.11
C ILE A 126 -10.15 -2.17 6.22
N SER A 127 -10.68 -2.85 7.24
CA SER A 127 -10.54 -4.30 7.41
C SER A 127 -11.83 -4.84 8.02
N LEU A 128 -12.39 -5.88 7.41
CA LEU A 128 -13.64 -6.49 7.86
C LEU A 128 -13.38 -7.77 8.63
N LYS A 129 -14.19 -8.01 9.68
CA LYS A 129 -14.14 -9.25 10.46
C LYS A 129 -14.46 -10.47 9.59
N ASP A 130 -15.52 -10.34 8.79
CA ASP A 130 -15.95 -11.36 7.82
C ASP A 130 -14.88 -11.52 6.74
N ARG A 131 -14.20 -12.67 6.76
CA ARG A 131 -13.10 -12.98 5.84
C ARG A 131 -13.52 -13.01 4.38
N LYS A 132 -14.76 -13.42 4.09
CA LYS A 132 -15.29 -13.50 2.72
C LYS A 132 -15.32 -12.11 2.09
N LYS A 133 -15.95 -11.17 2.78
CA LYS A 133 -16.01 -9.74 2.39
C LYS A 133 -14.64 -9.08 2.45
N ASN A 134 -13.83 -9.40 3.45
CA ASN A 134 -12.49 -8.80 3.60
C ASN A 134 -11.55 -9.12 2.43
N ASN A 135 -11.74 -10.24 1.73
CA ASN A 135 -10.98 -10.50 0.51
C ASN A 135 -11.33 -9.50 -0.60
N GLY A 136 -12.59 -9.10 -0.73
CA GLY A 136 -13.01 -8.01 -1.63
C GLY A 136 -12.36 -6.68 -1.25
N VAL A 137 -12.28 -6.37 0.05
CA VAL A 137 -11.56 -5.18 0.57
C VAL A 137 -10.09 -5.20 0.15
N LYS A 138 -9.40 -6.34 0.31
CA LYS A 138 -7.99 -6.49 -0.06
C LYS A 138 -7.75 -6.30 -1.56
N LEU A 139 -8.62 -6.83 -2.41
CA LEU A 139 -8.54 -6.62 -3.86
C LEU A 139 -8.68 -5.13 -4.22
N MET A 140 -9.57 -4.41 -3.53
CA MET A 140 -9.70 -2.98 -3.72
C MET A 140 -8.46 -2.21 -3.24
N GLN A 141 -7.92 -2.57 -2.06
CA GLN A 141 -6.69 -1.96 -1.53
C GLN A 141 -5.51 -2.14 -2.50
N GLU A 142 -5.37 -3.32 -3.10
CA GLU A 142 -4.35 -3.58 -4.11
C GLU A 142 -4.55 -2.66 -5.33
N SER A 143 -5.78 -2.51 -5.82
CA SER A 143 -6.13 -1.61 -6.92
C SER A 143 -5.72 -0.16 -6.64
N THR A 144 -6.09 0.37 -5.46
CA THR A 144 -5.78 1.75 -5.08
C THR A 144 -4.28 1.95 -4.87
N ASN A 145 -3.58 0.96 -4.30
CA ASN A 145 -2.13 1.01 -4.12
C ASN A 145 -1.39 1.05 -5.45
N ILE A 146 -1.80 0.24 -6.43
CA ILE A 146 -1.18 0.23 -7.76
C ILE A 146 -1.40 1.58 -8.47
N SER A 147 -2.57 2.19 -8.32
CA SER A 147 -2.82 3.52 -8.90
C SER A 147 -1.94 4.58 -8.26
N ASN A 148 -1.80 4.54 -6.94
CA ASN A 148 -0.93 5.46 -6.21
C ASN A 148 0.54 5.29 -6.62
N ASP A 149 1.04 4.06 -6.70
CA ASP A 149 2.43 3.79 -7.05
C ASP A 149 2.76 4.25 -8.49
N LYS A 150 1.79 4.21 -9.42
CA LYS A 150 2.01 4.55 -10.85
C LYS A 150 1.77 6.01 -11.19
N ALA A 151 0.73 6.61 -10.61
CA ALA A 151 0.27 7.94 -10.98
C ALA A 151 0.31 8.92 -9.80
N GLY A 152 0.28 8.40 -8.57
CA GLY A 152 0.30 9.14 -7.30
C GLY A 152 -0.90 10.06 -7.09
N ASP A 153 -1.99 9.80 -7.81
CA ASP A 153 -3.30 10.43 -7.65
C ASP A 153 -4.37 9.52 -8.31
N GLY A 154 -5.65 9.87 -8.21
CA GLY A 154 -6.78 9.17 -8.83
C GLY A 154 -7.20 7.91 -8.07
N THR A 155 -6.84 7.82 -6.79
CA THR A 155 -7.04 6.62 -5.98
C THR A 155 -8.52 6.46 -5.61
N SER A 156 -9.18 7.55 -5.23
CA SER A 156 -10.63 7.58 -5.04
C SER A 156 -11.40 7.31 -6.33
N SER A 157 -10.95 7.88 -7.46
CA SER A 157 -11.52 7.62 -8.79
C SER A 157 -11.40 6.15 -9.18
N THR A 158 -10.25 5.52 -8.88
CA THR A 158 -10.01 4.09 -9.12
C THR A 158 -10.97 3.24 -8.28
N ALA A 159 -11.12 3.54 -6.99
CA ALA A 159 -12.02 2.77 -6.12
C ALA A 159 -13.49 2.82 -6.57
N LEU A 160 -13.94 4.00 -6.98
CA LEU A 160 -15.31 4.22 -7.48
C LEU A 160 -15.54 3.52 -8.84
N MET A 161 -14.63 3.71 -9.78
CA MET A 161 -14.72 3.12 -11.12
C MET A 161 -14.65 1.59 -11.06
N THR A 162 -13.74 1.03 -10.25
CA THR A 162 -13.62 -0.42 -10.03
C THR A 162 -14.94 -0.98 -9.51
N ALA A 163 -15.48 -0.40 -8.43
CA ALA A 163 -16.72 -0.89 -7.83
C ALA A 163 -17.91 -0.82 -8.81
N THR A 164 -17.99 0.23 -9.63
CA THR A 164 -19.07 0.41 -10.61
C THR A 164 -19.01 -0.64 -11.72
N ILE A 165 -17.82 -0.85 -12.31
CA ILE A 165 -17.61 -1.86 -13.36
C ILE A 165 -17.85 -3.27 -12.80
N THR A 166 -17.32 -3.56 -11.59
CA THR A 166 -17.51 -4.86 -10.94
C THR A 166 -18.99 -5.12 -10.63
N LYS A 167 -19.72 -4.14 -10.08
CA LYS A 167 -21.16 -4.27 -9.79
C LYS A 167 -21.95 -4.61 -11.05
N LYS A 168 -21.83 -3.79 -12.10
CA LYS A 168 -22.55 -3.99 -13.37
C LYS A 168 -22.19 -5.32 -14.04
N GLY A 169 -20.92 -5.71 -13.99
CA GLY A 169 -20.49 -7.00 -14.54
C GLY A 169 -21.06 -8.19 -13.76
N ILE A 170 -21.04 -8.14 -12.42
CA ILE A 170 -21.59 -9.23 -11.59
C ILE A 170 -23.10 -9.34 -11.80
N GLU A 171 -23.81 -8.23 -11.98
CA GLU A 171 -25.23 -8.23 -12.35
C GLU A 171 -25.48 -8.99 -13.67
N GLN A 172 -24.58 -8.88 -14.66
CA GLN A 172 -24.69 -9.66 -15.89
C GLN A 172 -24.37 -11.15 -15.65
N VAL A 173 -23.31 -11.46 -14.90
CA VAL A 173 -22.95 -12.86 -14.60
C VAL A 173 -24.04 -13.56 -13.78
N ASN A 174 -24.68 -12.86 -12.85
CA ASN A 174 -25.80 -13.37 -12.06
C ASN A 174 -27.04 -13.69 -12.92
N ARG A 175 -27.15 -13.12 -14.14
CA ARG A 175 -28.16 -13.48 -15.14
C ARG A 175 -27.76 -14.69 -15.99
N ASN A 176 -26.76 -15.45 -15.55
CA ASN A 176 -26.19 -16.62 -16.21
C ASN A 176 -25.44 -16.32 -17.53
N HIS A 177 -25.06 -15.06 -17.77
CA HIS A 177 -24.15 -14.73 -18.86
C HIS A 177 -22.73 -15.25 -18.58
N ASN A 178 -22.03 -15.74 -19.61
CA ASN A 178 -20.67 -16.25 -19.45
C ASN A 178 -19.68 -15.11 -19.11
N PRO A 179 -18.95 -15.17 -17.98
CA PRO A 179 -18.04 -14.10 -17.58
C PRO A 179 -16.80 -13.95 -18.48
N ILE A 180 -16.38 -14.99 -19.20
CA ILE A 180 -15.12 -14.98 -19.97
C ILE A 180 -15.21 -14.05 -21.20
N PRO A 181 -16.23 -14.13 -22.07
CA PRO A 181 -16.39 -13.15 -23.15
C PRO A 181 -16.63 -11.71 -22.63
N ILE A 182 -17.39 -11.55 -21.55
CA ILE A 182 -17.59 -10.22 -20.91
C ILE A 182 -16.23 -9.63 -20.49
N GLN A 183 -15.37 -10.45 -19.87
CA GLN A 183 -14.02 -10.06 -19.48
C GLN A 183 -13.18 -9.59 -20.68
N ARG A 184 -13.21 -10.34 -21.80
CA ARG A 184 -12.52 -9.96 -23.04
C ARG A 184 -13.01 -8.61 -23.57
N GLY A 185 -14.33 -8.40 -23.56
CA GLY A 185 -14.96 -7.13 -23.93
C GLY A 185 -14.49 -5.96 -23.06
N ILE A 186 -14.43 -6.15 -21.73
CA ILE A 186 -13.92 -5.14 -20.78
C ILE A 186 -12.46 -4.80 -21.07
N GLN A 187 -11.61 -5.80 -21.30
CA GLN A 187 -10.18 -5.62 -21.57
C GLN A 187 -9.93 -4.89 -22.89
N LEU A 188 -10.66 -5.25 -23.95
CA LEU A 188 -10.55 -4.59 -25.25
C LEU A 188 -11.01 -3.13 -25.17
N ALA A 189 -12.17 -2.89 -24.54
CA ALA A 189 -12.67 -1.53 -24.34
C ALA A 189 -11.68 -0.69 -23.52
N SER A 190 -11.11 -1.24 -22.45
CA SER A 190 -10.06 -0.58 -21.65
C SER A 190 -8.88 -0.15 -22.51
N LYS A 191 -8.37 -1.04 -23.37
CA LYS A 191 -7.23 -0.74 -24.25
C LYS A 191 -7.53 0.39 -25.22
N MET A 192 -8.67 0.32 -25.91
CA MET A 192 -9.07 1.34 -26.89
C MET A 192 -9.35 2.70 -26.23
N ILE A 193 -9.99 2.71 -25.06
CA ILE A 193 -10.24 3.92 -24.27
C ILE A 193 -8.92 4.59 -23.86
N ILE A 194 -7.94 3.80 -23.41
CA ILE A 194 -6.61 4.32 -23.04
C ILE A 194 -5.91 4.96 -24.24
N GLU A 195 -5.96 4.33 -25.41
CA GLU A 195 -5.39 4.89 -26.64
C GLU A 195 -6.08 6.20 -27.05
N LYS A 196 -7.41 6.26 -26.92
CA LYS A 196 -8.19 7.48 -27.15
C LYS A 196 -7.80 8.60 -26.18
N ILE A 197 -7.68 8.32 -24.89
CA ILE A 197 -7.27 9.31 -23.88
C ILE A 197 -5.88 9.87 -24.19
N LYS A 198 -4.93 9.00 -24.59
CA LYS A 198 -3.58 9.46 -25.01
C LYS A 198 -3.64 10.40 -26.20
N SER A 199 -4.54 10.15 -27.17
CA SER A 199 -4.72 11.02 -28.34
C SER A 199 -5.32 12.39 -27.98
N LEU A 200 -6.07 12.48 -26.88
CA LEU A 200 -6.65 13.73 -26.37
C LEU A 200 -5.69 14.52 -25.46
N SER A 201 -4.55 13.92 -25.08
CA SER A 201 -3.57 14.51 -24.17
C SER A 201 -2.88 15.73 -24.78
N THR A 202 -2.69 16.76 -23.97
CA THR A 202 -1.92 17.95 -24.32
C THR A 202 -0.61 17.98 -23.52
N PRO A 203 0.56 18.17 -24.17
CA PRO A 203 1.84 18.16 -23.46
C PRO A 203 2.03 19.43 -22.64
N ILE A 204 2.61 19.30 -21.44
CA ILE A 204 2.98 20.43 -20.57
C ILE A 204 4.05 21.30 -21.25
N LYS A 205 3.83 22.62 -21.28
CA LYS A 205 4.80 23.57 -21.83
C LYS A 205 5.08 24.76 -20.91
N THR A 206 4.13 25.13 -20.07
CA THR A 206 4.21 26.40 -19.33
C THR A 206 4.20 26.19 -17.81
N TYR A 207 4.77 27.15 -17.09
CA TYR A 207 4.66 27.26 -15.63
C TYR A 207 3.20 27.18 -15.16
N LYS A 208 2.29 27.84 -15.90
CA LYS A 208 0.86 27.88 -15.58
C LYS A 208 0.22 26.48 -15.63
N ASP A 209 0.63 25.63 -16.57
CA ASP A 209 0.13 24.26 -16.65
C ASP A 209 0.51 23.47 -15.38
N ILE A 210 1.77 23.58 -14.95
CA ILE A 210 2.28 22.92 -13.74
C ILE A 210 1.55 23.45 -12.50
N LEU A 211 1.40 24.76 -12.39
CA LEU A 211 0.67 25.40 -11.29
C LEU A 211 -0.77 24.90 -11.20
N ASN A 212 -1.47 24.84 -12.33
CA ASN A 212 -2.86 24.39 -12.38
C ASN A 212 -2.98 22.93 -11.90
N ILE A 213 -2.16 22.03 -12.44
CA ILE A 213 -2.17 20.60 -12.06
C ILE A 213 -1.88 20.43 -10.57
N ALA A 214 -0.84 21.11 -10.07
CA ALA A 214 -0.46 21.05 -8.67
C ALA A 214 -1.57 21.60 -7.75
N THR A 215 -2.24 22.68 -8.17
CA THR A 215 -3.35 23.30 -7.44
C THR A 215 -4.55 22.37 -7.36
N ILE A 216 -4.95 21.74 -8.48
CA ILE A 216 -6.07 20.80 -8.51
C ILE A 216 -5.79 19.58 -7.62
N ALA A 217 -4.59 18.98 -7.75
CA ALA A 217 -4.19 17.83 -6.94
C ALA A 217 -4.04 18.16 -5.44
N SER A 218 -3.78 19.43 -5.09
CA SER A 218 -3.71 19.90 -3.69
C SER A 218 -5.07 20.37 -3.15
N ASN A 219 -6.20 19.89 -3.68
CA ASN A 219 -7.57 20.32 -3.31
C ASN A 219 -7.81 21.83 -3.46
N ASN A 220 -7.35 22.43 -4.56
CA ASN A 220 -7.42 23.86 -4.87
C ASN A 220 -6.56 24.78 -3.97
N ASP A 221 -5.54 24.24 -3.31
CA ASP A 221 -4.55 25.07 -2.60
C ASP A 221 -3.55 25.69 -3.60
N VAL A 222 -3.78 26.97 -3.91
CA VAL A 222 -2.94 27.75 -4.82
C VAL A 222 -1.52 27.96 -4.25
N HIS A 223 -1.37 28.07 -2.93
CA HIS A 223 -0.07 28.30 -2.31
C HIS A 223 0.82 27.05 -2.44
N MET A 224 0.25 25.87 -2.17
CA MET A 224 0.95 24.59 -2.42
C MET A 224 1.32 24.44 -3.89
N GLY A 225 0.38 24.75 -4.79
CA GLY A 225 0.61 24.72 -6.24
C GLY A 225 1.76 25.61 -6.69
N GLN A 226 1.86 26.83 -6.13
CA GLN A 226 2.96 27.77 -6.43
C GLN A 226 4.31 27.24 -5.96
N ILE A 227 4.39 26.67 -4.77
CA ILE A 227 5.63 26.08 -4.25
C ILE A 227 6.13 24.96 -5.15
N ILE A 228 5.23 24.05 -5.55
CA ILE A 228 5.56 22.95 -6.46
C ILE A 228 5.97 23.48 -7.84
N ALA A 229 5.22 24.42 -8.41
CA ALA A 229 5.53 25.01 -9.70
C ALA A 229 6.88 25.74 -9.70
N ASN A 230 7.20 26.49 -8.64
CA ASN A 230 8.49 27.16 -8.48
C ASN A 230 9.66 26.16 -8.37
N ALA A 231 9.43 25.01 -7.73
CA ALA A 231 10.42 23.95 -7.66
C ALA A 231 10.74 23.39 -9.07
N TYR A 232 9.71 23.08 -9.86
CA TYR A 232 9.86 22.56 -11.23
C TYR A 232 10.37 23.60 -12.23
N ASP A 233 10.02 24.88 -12.08
CA ASP A 233 10.52 25.97 -12.93
C ASP A 233 12.03 26.14 -12.80
N LYS A 234 12.54 26.03 -11.57
CA LYS A 234 13.98 26.17 -11.29
C LYS A 234 14.79 24.90 -11.60
N LEU A 235 14.24 23.72 -11.30
CA LEU A 235 14.95 22.45 -11.40
C LEU A 235 14.71 21.70 -12.72
N GLY A 236 13.71 22.10 -13.49
CA GLY A 236 13.31 21.45 -14.74
C GLY A 236 12.63 20.09 -14.51
N LYS A 237 12.53 19.29 -15.58
CA LYS A 237 11.72 18.06 -15.62
C LYS A 237 12.17 16.98 -14.62
N ASN A 238 13.47 16.92 -14.30
CA ASN A 238 14.04 15.88 -13.45
C ASN A 238 14.18 16.33 -11.98
N ALA A 239 13.39 17.33 -11.57
CA ALA A 239 13.40 17.85 -10.21
C ALA A 239 13.21 16.74 -9.17
N ALA A 240 14.15 16.64 -8.22
CA ALA A 240 14.02 15.78 -7.07
C ALA A 240 13.37 16.58 -5.92
N ILE A 241 12.08 16.33 -5.68
CA ILE A 241 11.34 16.97 -4.59
C ILE A 241 11.34 16.07 -3.35
N ILE A 242 11.70 16.67 -2.23
CA ILE A 242 11.74 16.06 -0.90
C ILE A 242 10.81 16.84 0.01
N LEU A 243 9.93 16.12 0.70
CA LEU A 243 8.93 16.69 1.59
C LEU A 243 9.35 16.37 3.02
N ASP A 244 9.50 17.41 3.84
CA ASP A 244 9.91 17.26 5.23
C ASP A 244 9.10 18.18 6.14
N ASP A 245 9.13 17.88 7.43
CA ASP A 245 8.29 18.58 8.40
C ASP A 245 8.99 19.88 8.83
N ASN A 246 8.25 21.00 8.81
CA ASN A 246 8.73 22.28 9.30
C ASN A 246 8.26 22.51 10.75
N ALA A 247 9.12 23.06 11.60
CA ALA A 247 8.71 23.50 12.94
C ALA A 247 7.89 24.81 12.88
N ASP A 248 8.07 25.61 11.83
CA ASP A 248 7.29 26.83 11.62
C ASP A 248 5.91 26.53 11.02
N ILE A 249 4.96 27.44 11.21
CA ILE A 249 3.59 27.34 10.68
C ILE A 249 3.57 27.43 9.14
N ASN A 250 4.51 28.17 8.55
CA ASN A 250 4.52 28.45 7.11
C ASN A 250 5.37 27.43 6.35
N ASP A 251 4.96 27.12 5.13
CA ASP A 251 5.75 26.30 4.23
C ASP A 251 6.98 27.07 3.72
N LYS A 252 8.10 26.36 3.52
CA LYS A 252 9.33 26.92 2.95
C LYS A 252 9.86 26.03 1.83
N LEU A 253 10.36 26.66 0.78
CA LEU A 253 11.03 25.98 -0.33
C LEU A 253 12.53 26.28 -0.27
N GLU A 254 13.32 25.24 -0.05
CA GLU A 254 14.78 25.31 -0.04
C GLU A 254 15.35 24.53 -1.23
N PHE A 255 16.42 25.06 -1.81
CA PHE A 255 17.13 24.37 -2.88
C PHE A 255 18.49 23.96 -2.36
N THR A 256 18.74 22.65 -2.38
CA THR A 256 20.04 22.07 -2.04
C THR A 256 20.63 21.46 -3.29
N GLU A 257 21.93 21.61 -3.50
CA GLU A 257 22.60 20.90 -4.58
C GLU A 257 22.67 19.40 -4.25
N GLY A 258 22.49 18.58 -5.27
CA GLY A 258 22.44 17.14 -5.08
C GLY A 258 22.52 16.36 -6.37
N TYR A 259 22.49 15.05 -6.22
CA TYR A 259 22.48 14.10 -7.32
C TYR A 259 21.40 13.06 -7.07
N ASN A 260 20.53 12.86 -8.05
CA ASN A 260 19.40 11.94 -7.95
C ASN A 260 19.44 10.87 -9.05
N PHE A 261 19.15 9.61 -8.71
CA PHE A 261 19.14 8.50 -9.66
C PHE A 261 18.13 7.40 -9.30
N ASP A 262 17.68 6.66 -10.32
CA ASP A 262 16.59 5.68 -10.25
C ASP A 262 17.05 4.29 -9.75
N ARG A 263 17.59 4.27 -8.53
CA ARG A 263 17.85 3.06 -7.74
C ARG A 263 17.46 3.33 -6.30
N GLY A 264 16.66 2.45 -5.71
CA GLY A 264 16.19 2.61 -4.35
C GLY A 264 16.62 1.47 -3.43
N ILE A 265 15.80 1.25 -2.41
CA ILE A 265 16.01 0.23 -1.38
C ILE A 265 16.01 -1.18 -2.01
N ILE A 266 17.13 -1.90 -1.90
CA ILE A 266 17.28 -3.26 -2.43
C ILE A 266 16.34 -4.24 -1.72
N ASN A 267 16.16 -4.08 -0.41
CA ASN A 267 15.35 -4.97 0.41
C ASN A 267 14.48 -4.19 1.42
N PRO A 268 13.14 -4.38 1.44
CA PRO A 268 12.24 -3.69 2.36
C PRO A 268 12.59 -3.82 3.85
N TYR A 269 13.26 -4.90 4.27
CA TYR A 269 13.69 -5.06 5.67
C TYR A 269 14.69 -3.98 6.12
N LEU A 270 15.31 -3.25 5.19
CA LEU A 270 16.14 -2.09 5.52
C LEU A 270 15.32 -0.91 6.07
N LEU A 271 14.00 -0.85 5.84
CA LEU A 271 13.10 0.17 6.42
C LEU A 271 12.63 -0.17 7.83
N TYR A 272 12.91 -1.38 8.31
CA TYR A 272 12.46 -1.81 9.62
C TYR A 272 13.11 -0.93 10.72
N ASN A 273 12.29 -0.38 11.62
CA ASN A 273 12.59 0.66 12.61
C ASN A 273 12.66 2.11 12.09
N GLU A 274 12.49 2.36 10.79
CA GLU A 274 12.33 3.71 10.26
C GLU A 274 10.87 4.15 10.42
N ASN A 275 10.64 5.39 10.85
CA ASN A 275 9.28 5.95 10.95
C ASN A 275 8.73 6.45 9.61
N LYS A 276 9.61 6.54 8.59
CA LYS A 276 9.31 7.07 7.26
C LYS A 276 9.42 5.92 6.25
N ASP A 277 8.73 6.03 5.12
CA ASP A 277 8.81 5.07 4.00
C ASP A 277 10.13 5.18 3.20
N TYR A 278 11.15 5.82 3.78
CA TYR A 278 12.45 6.07 3.21
C TYR A 278 13.53 6.13 4.31
N ILE A 279 14.78 5.87 3.93
CA ILE A 279 15.93 5.98 4.82
C ILE A 279 16.54 7.36 4.65
N GLU A 280 16.75 8.08 5.75
CA GLU A 280 17.39 9.41 5.76
C GLU A 280 18.58 9.42 6.72
N TYR A 281 19.77 9.67 6.18
CA TYR A 281 21.00 9.79 6.98
C TYR A 281 21.74 11.08 6.70
N SER A 282 22.01 11.85 7.74
CA SER A 282 22.90 13.03 7.70
C SER A 282 24.38 12.63 7.82
N ASN A 283 25.27 13.37 7.15
CA ASN A 283 26.73 13.17 7.16
C ASN A 283 27.12 11.72 6.84
N VAL A 284 26.71 11.24 5.67
CA VAL A 284 26.95 9.87 5.22
C VAL A 284 28.29 9.77 4.50
N SER A 285 28.99 8.65 4.72
CA SER A 285 30.15 8.28 3.88
C SER A 285 29.70 7.38 2.74
N THR A 286 30.32 7.51 1.57
CA THR A 286 29.94 6.76 0.36
C THR A 286 31.10 5.90 -0.12
N LEU A 287 30.82 4.62 -0.35
CA LEU A 287 31.70 3.68 -1.04
C LEU A 287 31.10 3.42 -2.42
N ILE A 288 31.88 3.66 -3.49
CA ILE A 288 31.40 3.55 -4.87
C ILE A 288 32.32 2.61 -5.65
N THR A 289 31.74 1.55 -6.21
CA THR A 289 32.47 0.55 -7.01
C THR A 289 31.63 0.04 -8.18
N ASP A 290 32.29 -0.39 -9.25
CA ASP A 290 31.66 -1.10 -10.37
C ASP A 290 31.69 -2.63 -10.22
N GLN A 291 32.27 -3.14 -9.14
CA GLN A 291 32.38 -4.57 -8.84
C GLN A 291 31.14 -5.09 -8.10
N ASN A 292 30.88 -6.38 -8.23
CA ASN A 292 29.91 -7.09 -7.40
C ASN A 292 30.50 -7.35 -6.01
N ILE A 293 29.67 -7.19 -4.98
CA ILE A 293 30.04 -7.53 -3.61
C ILE A 293 29.44 -8.90 -3.27
N ASP A 294 30.22 -9.93 -3.60
CA ASP A 294 29.80 -11.32 -3.40
C ASP A 294 30.10 -11.83 -1.99
N ASN A 295 31.17 -11.33 -1.37
CA ASN A 295 31.64 -11.75 -0.06
C ASN A 295 31.72 -10.55 0.90
N ILE A 296 31.25 -10.72 2.14
CA ILE A 296 31.32 -9.68 3.17
C ILE A 296 32.77 -9.32 3.55
N GLN A 297 33.72 -10.24 3.37
CA GLN A 297 35.12 -10.05 3.75
C GLN A 297 35.79 -8.90 3.00
N SER A 298 35.38 -8.62 1.75
CA SER A 298 35.94 -7.53 0.95
C SER A 298 35.62 -6.14 1.52
N ILE A 299 34.49 -6.01 2.22
CA ILE A 299 34.03 -4.75 2.83
C ILE A 299 34.12 -4.75 4.36
N LEU A 300 34.46 -5.87 4.99
CA LEU A 300 34.54 -6.01 6.44
C LEU A 300 35.45 -4.95 7.10
N PRO A 301 36.66 -4.66 6.58
CA PRO A 301 37.53 -3.64 7.18
C PRO A 301 36.89 -2.24 7.22
N ILE A 302 36.12 -1.90 6.19
CA ILE A 302 35.40 -0.64 6.11
C ILE A 302 34.25 -0.66 7.12
N LEU A 303 33.45 -1.73 7.14
CA LEU A 303 32.32 -1.88 8.07
C LEU A 303 32.73 -1.76 9.54
N GLU A 304 33.90 -2.28 9.93
CA GLU A 304 34.40 -2.17 11.30
C GLU A 304 34.66 -0.73 11.75
N ILE A 305 35.16 0.12 10.85
CA ILE A 305 35.41 1.54 11.13
C ILE A 305 34.08 2.26 11.40
N PHE A 306 33.07 2.03 10.55
CA PHE A 306 31.76 2.66 10.69
C PHE A 306 30.93 2.09 11.84
N ALA A 307 31.09 0.79 12.15
CA ALA A 307 30.47 0.17 13.31
C ALA A 307 30.99 0.79 14.62
N LYS A 308 32.29 1.04 14.74
CA LYS A 308 32.89 1.68 15.92
C LYS A 308 32.40 3.11 16.12
N ASN A 309 32.32 3.88 15.03
CA ASN A 309 31.96 5.30 15.09
C ASN A 309 30.44 5.54 15.05
N LYS A 310 29.63 4.49 14.80
CA LYS A 310 28.17 4.57 14.54
C LYS A 310 27.81 5.58 13.45
N GLN A 311 28.71 5.80 12.49
CA GLN A 311 28.50 6.70 11.36
C GLN A 311 27.75 5.97 10.25
N PRO A 312 26.87 6.68 9.50
CA PRO A 312 26.15 6.10 8.39
C PRO A 312 27.06 5.88 7.18
N LEU A 313 26.93 4.71 6.54
CA LEU A 313 27.66 4.30 5.34
C LEU A 313 26.68 3.94 4.21
N CYS A 314 26.87 4.54 3.05
CA CYS A 314 26.20 4.18 1.81
C CYS A 314 27.15 3.39 0.92
N ILE A 315 26.73 2.22 0.44
CA ILE A 315 27.54 1.40 -0.47
C ILE A 315 26.80 1.32 -1.81
N ILE A 316 27.43 1.84 -2.86
CA ILE A 316 26.96 1.78 -4.24
C ILE A 316 27.85 0.80 -5.01
N ALA A 317 27.29 -0.32 -5.43
CA ALA A 317 27.98 -1.39 -6.14
C ALA A 317 27.13 -1.91 -7.31
N ASP A 318 27.71 -2.67 -8.24
CA ASP A 318 26.93 -3.26 -9.35
C ASP A 318 25.78 -4.13 -8.82
N ASP A 319 26.12 -5.16 -8.05
CA ASP A 319 25.17 -5.98 -7.31
C ASP A 319 25.75 -6.50 -5.98
N PHE A 320 24.87 -7.04 -5.15
CA PHE A 320 25.19 -7.64 -3.86
C PHE A 320 24.68 -9.08 -3.81
N SER A 321 25.48 -10.00 -3.30
CA SER A 321 25.01 -11.35 -3.03
C SER A 321 23.96 -11.38 -1.90
N ASN A 322 23.09 -12.39 -1.93
CA ASN A 322 22.07 -12.58 -0.89
C ASN A 322 22.68 -12.73 0.52
N GLU A 323 23.84 -13.38 0.64
CA GLU A 323 24.53 -13.56 1.91
C GLU A 323 25.02 -12.22 2.50
N VAL A 324 25.59 -11.36 1.64
CA VAL A 324 26.03 -10.02 2.01
C VAL A 324 24.84 -9.18 2.45
N LEU A 325 23.75 -9.16 1.66
CA LEU A 325 22.53 -8.41 2.00
C LEU A 325 21.93 -8.86 3.33
N GLN A 326 21.79 -10.16 3.56
CA GLN A 326 21.28 -10.70 4.83
C GLN A 326 22.13 -10.26 6.00
N THR A 327 23.46 -10.29 5.85
CA THR A 327 24.39 -9.87 6.90
C THR A 327 24.26 -8.37 7.20
N LEU A 328 24.17 -7.52 6.18
CA LEU A 328 23.97 -6.07 6.34
C LEU A 328 22.62 -5.76 7.01
N ILE A 329 21.54 -6.43 6.58
CA ILE A 329 20.19 -6.27 7.14
C ILE A 329 20.17 -6.66 8.62
N ILE A 330 20.67 -7.84 8.98
CA ILE A 330 20.67 -8.32 10.38
C ILE A 330 21.46 -7.36 11.28
N ASN A 331 22.60 -6.84 10.81
CA ASN A 331 23.40 -5.89 11.58
C ASN A 331 22.75 -4.50 11.68
N LYS A 332 22.04 -4.05 10.64
CA LYS A 332 21.21 -2.83 10.70
C LYS A 332 20.06 -3.00 11.70
N LEU A 333 19.32 -4.11 11.63
CA LEU A 333 18.19 -4.42 12.53
C LEU A 333 18.61 -4.43 14.00
N LYS A 334 19.81 -4.95 14.30
CA LYS A 334 20.40 -4.94 15.65
C LYS A 334 20.92 -3.56 16.08
N GLY A 335 20.91 -2.56 15.19
CA GLY A 335 21.47 -1.23 15.43
C GLY A 335 23.00 -1.21 15.54
N ALA A 336 23.68 -2.27 15.09
CA ALA A 336 25.13 -2.38 15.17
C ALA A 336 25.83 -1.49 14.12
N ILE A 337 25.24 -1.39 12.92
CA ILE A 337 25.79 -0.63 11.80
C ILE A 337 24.67 0.15 11.12
N LYS A 338 24.89 1.44 10.85
CA LYS A 338 24.02 2.25 9.99
C LYS A 338 24.51 2.14 8.55
N VAL A 339 24.04 1.15 7.80
CA VAL A 339 24.48 0.91 6.42
C VAL A 339 23.30 0.86 5.46
N VAL A 340 23.50 1.38 4.24
CA VAL A 340 22.53 1.28 3.14
C VAL A 340 23.23 0.77 1.88
N PRO A 341 22.98 -0.49 1.46
CA PRO A 341 23.44 -0.97 0.16
C PRO A 341 22.47 -0.51 -0.95
N ILE A 342 23.01 0.00 -2.04
CA ILE A 342 22.29 0.53 -3.20
C ILE A 342 22.95 -0.01 -4.48
N ARG A 343 22.15 -0.48 -5.43
CA ARG A 343 22.67 -0.92 -6.73
C ARG A 343 23.09 0.27 -7.59
N ALA A 344 24.08 0.06 -8.43
CA ALA A 344 24.57 1.07 -9.34
C ALA A 344 23.48 1.49 -10.35
N PRO A 345 23.41 2.78 -10.71
CA PRO A 345 22.53 3.25 -11.79
C PRO A 345 23.02 2.75 -13.15
N SER A 346 22.08 2.52 -14.08
CA SER A 346 22.37 2.06 -15.45
C SER A 346 23.05 0.67 -15.53
N PHE A 347 23.44 0.27 -16.74
CA PHE A 347 24.03 -1.03 -17.06
C PHE A 347 25.17 -0.86 -18.08
N GLY A 348 26.08 -1.84 -18.16
CA GLY A 348 27.19 -1.85 -19.13
C GLY A 348 28.17 -0.69 -18.93
N ASP A 349 28.80 -0.21 -20.00
CA ASP A 349 29.81 0.87 -19.93
C ASP A 349 29.24 2.18 -19.37
N ARG A 350 27.97 2.47 -19.64
CA ARG A 350 27.33 3.68 -19.13
C ARG A 350 27.26 3.68 -17.61
N ARG A 351 27.09 2.53 -16.96
CA ARG A 351 27.14 2.44 -15.50
C ARG A 351 28.43 3.05 -14.96
N LYS A 352 29.56 2.81 -15.62
CA LYS A 352 30.86 3.38 -15.24
C LYS A 352 30.82 4.90 -15.31
N ASP A 353 30.17 5.48 -16.32
CA ASP A 353 30.03 6.93 -16.44
C ASP A 353 29.17 7.54 -15.33
N TYR A 354 28.04 6.91 -14.99
CA TYR A 354 27.21 7.35 -13.86
C TYR A 354 27.92 7.19 -12.51
N LEU A 355 28.69 6.12 -12.31
CA LEU A 355 29.47 5.92 -11.09
C LEU A 355 30.61 6.94 -10.98
N LYS A 356 31.27 7.31 -12.08
CA LYS A 356 32.25 8.41 -12.11
C LYS A 356 31.60 9.74 -11.74
N ASP A 357 30.40 10.02 -12.23
CA ASP A 357 29.65 11.23 -11.86
C ASP A 357 29.32 11.24 -10.36
N LEU A 358 28.87 10.12 -9.81
CA LEU A 358 28.65 9.95 -8.36
C LEU A 358 29.94 10.11 -7.55
N CYS A 359 31.09 9.68 -8.09
CA CYS A 359 32.38 9.88 -7.46
C CYS A 359 32.73 11.36 -7.33
N ILE A 360 32.50 12.16 -8.38
CA ILE A 360 32.71 13.62 -8.36
C ILE A 360 31.78 14.30 -7.35
N VAL A 361 30.50 13.93 -7.37
CA VAL A 361 29.45 14.46 -6.46
C VAL A 361 29.78 14.23 -4.98
N THR A 362 30.41 13.10 -4.67
CA THR A 362 30.71 12.71 -3.28
C THR A 362 32.18 12.90 -2.91
N ASN A 363 33.02 13.31 -3.87
CA ASN A 363 34.47 13.26 -3.80
C ASN A 363 35.00 11.89 -3.31
N SER A 364 34.45 10.79 -3.84
CA SER A 364 34.93 9.43 -3.59
C SER A 364 35.90 8.97 -4.68
N LYS A 365 36.78 8.03 -4.34
CA LYS A 365 37.65 7.41 -5.33
C LYS A 365 36.89 6.31 -6.07
N TYR A 366 36.90 6.34 -7.40
CA TYR A 366 36.27 5.31 -8.21
C TYR A 366 37.03 3.98 -8.08
N ILE A 367 36.41 2.98 -7.44
CA ILE A 367 37.00 1.64 -7.26
C ILE A 367 36.57 0.75 -8.42
N SER A 368 37.52 0.48 -9.31
CA SER A 368 37.33 -0.37 -10.47
C SER A 368 38.58 -1.18 -10.78
N ALA A 369 38.37 -2.42 -11.24
CA ALA A 369 39.44 -3.28 -11.71
C ALA A 369 40.21 -2.65 -12.88
N ASP A 370 39.53 -1.87 -13.73
CA ASP A 370 40.12 -1.17 -14.88
C ASP A 370 41.15 -0.12 -14.45
N VAL A 371 41.00 0.44 -13.25
CA VAL A 371 41.88 1.46 -12.67
C VAL A 371 42.93 0.83 -11.74
N GLY A 372 42.99 -0.51 -11.67
CA GLY A 372 43.90 -1.26 -10.81
C GLY A 372 43.50 -1.28 -9.32
N LEU A 373 42.26 -0.91 -9.00
CA LEU A 373 41.74 -0.90 -7.63
C LEU A 373 40.66 -1.99 -7.47
N ASP A 374 41.09 -3.17 -7.03
CA ASP A 374 40.22 -4.30 -6.72
C ASP A 374 39.80 -4.30 -5.25
N LEU A 375 38.49 -4.43 -5.01
CA LEU A 375 37.88 -4.42 -3.68
C LEU A 375 38.40 -5.58 -2.82
N ASN A 376 38.69 -6.73 -3.43
CA ASN A 376 39.19 -7.91 -2.73
C ASN A 376 40.66 -7.78 -2.31
N ASN A 377 41.41 -6.90 -2.98
CA ASN A 377 42.85 -6.71 -2.79
C ASN A 377 43.20 -5.35 -2.18
N LEU A 378 42.25 -4.65 -1.55
CA LEU A 378 42.47 -3.33 -0.95
C LEU A 378 43.63 -3.30 0.06
N HIS A 379 43.90 -4.41 0.76
CA HIS A 379 45.05 -4.55 1.67
C HIS A 379 46.42 -4.58 0.96
N ASN A 380 46.48 -5.08 -0.28
CA ASN A 380 47.74 -5.34 -1.00
C ASN A 380 48.11 -4.21 -1.98
N ASN A 381 47.13 -3.42 -2.41
CA ASN A 381 47.29 -2.38 -3.43
C ASN A 381 47.50 -0.96 -2.85
N MET A 382 47.48 -0.81 -1.52
CA MET A 382 47.85 0.44 -0.85
C MET A 382 49.34 0.39 -0.49
N SER A 383 50.12 1.33 -1.03
CA SER A 383 51.51 1.51 -0.65
C SER A 383 51.60 1.78 0.85
N SER A 384 52.70 1.38 1.48
CA SER A 384 52.92 1.41 2.93
C SER A 384 52.79 2.79 3.60
N PHE A 385 52.54 3.84 2.82
CA PHE A 385 52.33 5.23 3.26
C PHE A 385 50.83 5.62 3.39
N ASP A 386 49.92 4.96 2.69
CA ASP A 386 48.49 5.34 2.58
C ASP A 386 47.56 4.23 3.11
N ASN A 387 47.81 3.65 4.30
CA ASN A 387 46.98 2.60 4.91
C ASN A 387 45.58 3.08 5.40
N ASN A 388 45.00 4.09 4.76
CA ASN A 388 43.76 4.70 5.22
C ASN A 388 42.61 4.43 4.26
N TYR A 389 41.76 3.45 4.60
CA TYR A 389 40.50 3.15 3.89
C TYR A 389 39.59 4.38 3.74
N LEU A 390 39.76 5.39 4.61
CA LEU A 390 39.04 6.65 4.53
C LEU A 390 39.34 7.46 3.27
N SER A 391 40.51 7.29 2.63
CA SER A 391 40.85 8.01 1.39
C SER A 391 40.07 7.53 0.17
N LEU A 392 39.48 6.33 0.25
CA LEU A 392 38.66 5.75 -0.82
C LEU A 392 37.22 6.24 -0.73
N LEU A 393 36.78 6.63 0.46
CA LEU A 393 35.40 6.96 0.75
C LEU A 393 35.11 8.42 0.45
N GLY A 394 33.94 8.66 -0.14
CA GLY A 394 33.39 9.99 -0.29
C GLY A 394 32.54 10.39 0.90
N SER A 395 31.98 11.59 0.81
CA SER A 395 31.04 12.10 1.79
C SER A 395 29.90 12.88 1.14
N ALA A 396 28.71 12.77 1.73
CA ALA A 396 27.54 13.56 1.35
C ALA A 396 26.88 14.15 2.60
N ASN A 397 26.25 15.32 2.46
CA ASN A 397 25.61 16.00 3.58
C ASN A 397 24.37 15.22 4.05
N THR A 398 23.57 14.71 3.12
CA THR A 398 22.39 13.90 3.44
C THR A 398 22.13 12.87 2.34
N LEU A 399 21.82 11.64 2.73
CA LEU A 399 21.35 10.57 1.86
C LEU A 399 19.89 10.30 2.14
N ILE A 400 19.09 10.25 1.07
CA ILE A 400 17.67 9.90 1.12
C ILE A 400 17.44 8.75 0.14
N VAL A 401 17.03 7.58 0.65
CA VAL A 401 16.78 6.38 -0.16
C VAL A 401 15.31 6.00 -0.06
N LYS A 402 14.60 6.12 -1.17
CA LYS A 402 13.19 5.69 -1.34
C LYS A 402 13.15 4.30 -2.00
N LYS A 403 11.95 3.74 -2.19
CA LYS A 403 11.73 2.43 -2.84
C LYS A 403 12.37 2.34 -4.24
N ASP A 404 12.29 3.40 -5.02
CA ASP A 404 12.64 3.45 -6.44
C ASP A 404 13.84 4.37 -6.76
N ARG A 405 14.15 5.32 -5.88
CA ARG A 405 15.17 6.37 -6.13
C ARG A 405 16.07 6.63 -4.93
N THR A 406 17.26 7.16 -5.21
CA THR A 406 18.23 7.63 -4.23
C THR A 406 18.62 9.06 -4.55
N SER A 407 18.56 9.92 -3.54
CA SER A 407 18.97 11.31 -3.62
C SER A 407 20.13 11.56 -2.66
N LEU A 408 21.24 12.08 -3.17
CA LEU A 408 22.43 12.46 -2.43
C LEU A 408 22.53 13.99 -2.42
N ILE A 409 22.42 14.61 -1.26
CA ILE A 409 22.68 16.05 -1.09
C ILE A 409 24.19 16.24 -0.92
N THR A 410 24.80 17.02 -1.82
CA THR A 410 26.25 17.23 -1.85
C THR A 410 26.70 18.24 -0.80
N LYS A 411 28.01 18.28 -0.54
CA LYS A 411 28.62 19.36 0.24
C LYS A 411 28.95 20.53 -0.69
N GLU A 412 28.79 21.75 -0.21
CA GLU A 412 29.06 22.98 -0.97
C GLU A 412 30.49 23.04 -1.52
N GLU A 413 31.44 22.38 -0.85
CA GLU A 413 32.85 22.29 -1.23
C GLU A 413 33.06 21.66 -2.62
N TYR A 414 32.18 20.75 -3.04
CA TYR A 414 32.34 19.97 -4.28
C TYR A 414 31.69 20.64 -5.50
N LYS A 415 31.02 21.78 -5.30
CA LYS A 415 30.28 22.49 -6.35
C LYS A 415 31.12 22.80 -7.58
N LYS A 416 32.36 23.25 -7.39
CA LYS A 416 33.26 23.59 -8.51
C LYS A 416 33.55 22.40 -9.42
N GLU A 417 33.81 21.24 -8.84
CA GLU A 417 34.10 20.00 -9.58
C GLU A 417 32.85 19.50 -10.33
N ILE A 418 31.68 19.66 -9.72
CA ILE A 418 30.38 19.34 -10.35
C ILE A 418 30.12 20.27 -11.54
N ASP A 419 30.32 21.58 -11.40
CA ASP A 419 30.14 22.56 -12.48
C ASP A 419 31.10 22.29 -13.65
N GLU A 420 32.36 21.95 -13.37
CA GLU A 420 33.32 21.53 -14.40
C GLU A 420 32.85 20.28 -15.13
N ARG A 421 32.35 19.27 -14.40
CA ARG A 421 31.81 18.05 -15.00
C ARG A 421 30.60 18.32 -15.89
N ILE A 422 29.67 19.18 -15.45
CA ILE A 422 28.51 19.58 -16.24
C ILE A 422 28.96 20.24 -17.56
N ASN A 423 29.97 21.10 -17.52
CA ASN A 423 30.49 21.76 -18.72
C ASN A 423 31.12 20.77 -19.72
N VAL A 424 31.79 19.73 -19.23
CA VAL A 424 32.30 18.64 -20.08
C VAL A 424 31.14 17.93 -20.78
N LEU A 425 30.10 17.53 -20.02
CA LEU A 425 28.94 16.82 -20.59
C LEU A 425 28.15 17.68 -21.58
N LYS A 426 28.05 19.01 -21.34
CA LYS A 426 27.41 19.93 -22.30
C LYS A 426 28.16 20.00 -23.63
N LYS A 427 29.50 19.99 -23.61
CA LYS A 427 30.30 19.93 -24.85
C LYS A 427 30.10 18.61 -25.57
N GLU A 428 30.15 17.48 -24.86
CA GLU A 428 29.86 16.15 -25.42
C GLU A 428 28.46 16.09 -26.04
N TYR A 429 27.48 16.74 -25.42
CA TYR A 429 26.11 16.82 -25.91
C TYR A 429 25.99 17.57 -27.25
N GLU A 430 26.75 18.64 -27.42
CA GLU A 430 26.78 19.44 -28.67
C GLU A 430 27.48 18.68 -29.81
N GLU A 431 28.56 17.96 -29.51
CA GLU A 431 29.34 17.20 -30.49
C GLU A 431 28.62 15.91 -30.95
N THR A 432 27.82 15.31 -30.07
CA THR A 432 27.13 14.06 -30.36
C THR A 432 26.04 14.26 -31.42
N THR A 433 25.96 13.36 -32.42
CA THR A 433 24.91 13.39 -33.45
C THR A 433 23.75 12.42 -33.16
N SER A 434 23.99 11.41 -32.33
CA SER A 434 23.03 10.40 -31.92
C SER A 434 21.95 10.97 -31.00
N LYS A 435 20.67 10.87 -31.41
CA LYS A 435 19.52 11.30 -30.59
C LYS A 435 19.47 10.57 -29.24
N TYR A 436 19.82 9.29 -29.24
CA TYR A 436 19.81 8.45 -28.04
C TYR A 436 20.89 8.85 -27.03
N ASP A 437 22.11 9.15 -27.51
CA ASP A 437 23.19 9.59 -26.64
C ASP A 437 22.95 11.01 -26.11
N LYS A 438 22.35 11.89 -26.92
CA LYS A 438 21.88 13.20 -26.46
C LYS A 438 20.89 13.08 -25.31
N GLU A 439 19.93 12.17 -25.41
CA GLU A 439 18.95 11.94 -24.34
C GLU A 439 19.63 11.48 -23.04
N LYS A 440 20.62 10.60 -23.14
CA LYS A 440 21.37 10.10 -21.97
C LYS A 440 22.36 11.09 -21.38
N LEU A 441 23.00 11.92 -22.19
CA LEU A 441 23.81 13.04 -21.71
C LEU A 441 22.92 14.08 -21.02
N ASN A 442 21.74 14.37 -21.55
CA ASN A 442 20.76 15.24 -20.89
C ASN A 442 20.30 14.69 -19.54
N GLU A 443 20.07 13.38 -19.42
CA GLU A 443 19.72 12.73 -18.15
C GLU A 443 20.82 12.94 -17.11
N ARG A 444 22.09 12.74 -17.48
CA ARG A 444 23.25 12.94 -16.60
C ARG A 444 23.48 14.41 -16.23
N ILE A 445 23.39 15.31 -17.22
CA ILE A 445 23.47 16.75 -16.99
C ILE A 445 22.37 17.18 -16.02
N ALA A 446 21.15 16.67 -16.20
CA ALA A 446 20.04 16.97 -15.32
C ALA A 446 20.20 16.35 -13.93
N ALA A 447 20.84 15.18 -13.79
CA ALA A 447 21.15 14.58 -12.49
C ALA A 447 22.23 15.37 -11.72
N LEU A 448 23.24 15.89 -12.43
CA LEU A 448 24.32 16.71 -11.85
C LEU A 448 23.91 18.17 -11.59
N SER A 449 23.14 18.74 -12.52
CA SER A 449 22.55 20.08 -12.38
C SER A 449 21.32 20.07 -11.48
N GLY A 450 20.84 18.87 -11.13
CA GLY A 450 19.59 18.60 -10.45
C GLY A 450 19.68 19.00 -9.00
N GLY A 451 19.43 20.27 -8.73
CA GLY A 451 19.09 20.70 -7.38
C GLY A 451 17.95 19.83 -6.84
N ILE A 452 18.06 19.50 -5.56
CA ILE A 452 17.01 18.89 -4.78
C ILE A 452 16.20 20.04 -4.18
N ALA A 453 14.89 20.05 -4.44
CA ALA A 453 13.97 20.97 -3.79
C ALA A 453 13.47 20.31 -2.51
N LYS A 454 13.80 20.90 -1.36
CA LYS A 454 13.23 20.52 -0.07
C LYS A 454 12.05 21.43 0.23
N ILE A 455 10.85 20.87 0.25
CA ILE A 455 9.64 21.54 0.70
C ILE A 455 9.47 21.21 2.18
N LEU A 456 9.68 22.21 3.02
CA LEU A 456 9.43 22.16 4.45
C LEU A 456 7.97 22.54 4.68
N ILE A 457 7.16 21.60 5.17
CA ILE A 457 5.71 21.74 5.28
C ILE A 457 5.36 22.19 6.68
N GLY A 458 4.70 23.34 6.80
CA GLY A 458 4.23 23.84 8.09
C GLY A 458 2.84 23.33 8.47
N GLY A 459 2.44 23.55 9.71
CA GLY A 459 1.09 23.27 10.20
C GLY A 459 0.90 23.73 11.65
N ASN A 460 -0.34 24.03 12.06
CA ASN A 460 -0.62 24.44 13.44
C ASN A 460 -0.69 23.26 14.41
N SER A 461 -0.90 22.04 13.88
CA SER A 461 -0.91 20.80 14.63
C SER A 461 -0.22 19.68 13.86
N GLU A 462 0.24 18.64 14.56
CA GLU A 462 0.87 17.46 13.94
C GLU A 462 -0.09 16.75 12.97
N THR A 463 -1.40 16.70 13.29
CA THR A 463 -2.41 16.09 12.41
C THR A 463 -2.58 16.90 11.13
N GLU A 464 -2.67 18.23 11.23
CA GLU A 464 -2.77 19.12 10.06
C GLU A 464 -1.50 19.05 9.20
N GLN A 465 -0.33 19.05 9.81
CA GLN A 465 0.94 18.96 9.09
C GLN A 465 1.04 17.65 8.30
N LYS A 466 0.61 16.52 8.88
CA LYS A 466 0.56 15.23 8.19
C LYS A 466 -0.43 15.24 7.03
N GLU A 467 -1.62 15.81 7.22
CA GLU A 467 -2.61 15.94 6.14
C GLU A 467 -2.05 16.78 4.98
N ARG A 468 -1.44 17.93 5.28
CA ARG A 468 -0.79 18.80 4.29
C ARG A 468 0.33 18.08 3.56
N LYS A 469 1.10 17.24 4.26
CA LYS A 469 2.16 16.44 3.65
C LYS A 469 1.65 15.44 2.63
N PHE A 470 0.56 14.72 2.92
CA PHE A 470 -0.06 13.84 1.94
C PHE A 470 -0.52 14.60 0.69
N LYS A 471 -1.09 15.80 0.85
CA LYS A 471 -1.47 16.66 -0.29
C LYS A 471 -0.27 17.06 -1.15
N TYR A 472 0.86 17.41 -0.54
CA TYR A 472 2.10 17.66 -1.28
C TYR A 472 2.61 16.41 -2.01
N GLU A 473 2.53 15.22 -1.39
CA GLU A 473 2.91 13.97 -2.02
C GLU A 473 2.07 13.72 -3.28
N ASP A 474 0.75 13.81 -3.17
CA ASP A 474 -0.17 13.58 -4.27
C ASP A 474 0.05 14.60 -5.40
N ALA A 475 0.16 15.88 -5.05
CA ALA A 475 0.35 16.94 -6.04
C ALA A 475 1.71 16.86 -6.76
N THR A 476 2.79 16.52 -6.05
CA THR A 476 4.11 16.34 -6.68
C THR A 476 4.11 15.14 -7.63
N ASN A 477 3.44 14.06 -7.28
CA ASN A 477 3.32 12.89 -8.14
C ASN A 477 2.43 13.16 -9.36
N ALA A 478 1.32 13.87 -9.19
CA ALA A 478 0.43 14.27 -10.29
C ALA A 478 1.15 15.15 -11.32
N VAL A 479 1.93 16.14 -10.86
CA VAL A 479 2.77 16.97 -11.72
C VAL A 479 3.81 16.15 -12.46
N LYS A 480 4.54 15.27 -11.74
CA LYS A 480 5.54 14.38 -12.36
C LYS A 480 4.91 13.54 -13.48
N SER A 481 3.80 12.88 -13.18
CA SER A 481 3.03 12.09 -14.14
C SER A 481 2.58 12.89 -15.36
N ALA A 482 2.21 14.15 -15.16
CA ALA A 482 1.76 15.02 -16.24
C ALA A 482 2.91 15.58 -17.09
N ILE A 483 4.12 15.73 -16.54
CA ILE A 483 5.33 16.10 -17.31
C ILE A 483 5.67 15.01 -18.33
N ASP A 484 5.41 13.74 -18.01
CA ASP A 484 5.73 12.59 -18.86
C ASP A 484 4.75 12.44 -20.04
N ILE A 485 3.44 12.49 -19.78
CA ILE A 485 2.40 12.16 -20.79
C ILE A 485 1.58 13.39 -21.22
N GLY A 486 1.47 14.40 -20.37
CA GLY A 486 0.61 15.57 -20.55
C GLY A 486 -0.60 15.59 -19.63
N TYR A 487 -1.53 16.48 -19.95
CA TYR A 487 -2.77 16.70 -19.21
C TYR A 487 -4.00 16.71 -20.13
N VAL A 488 -5.17 16.55 -19.51
CA VAL A 488 -6.50 16.60 -20.14
C VAL A 488 -7.48 17.39 -19.25
N PRO A 489 -8.65 17.81 -19.77
CA PRO A 489 -9.70 18.43 -18.97
C PRO A 489 -10.13 17.53 -17.78
N GLY A 490 -10.13 18.11 -16.58
CA GLY A 490 -10.40 17.38 -15.35
C GLY A 490 -11.87 17.16 -15.05
N GLY A 491 -12.17 16.69 -13.83
CA GLY A 491 -13.56 16.52 -13.34
C GLY A 491 -14.33 15.39 -14.04
N GLY A 492 -13.62 14.44 -14.64
CA GLY A 492 -14.20 13.33 -15.41
C GLY A 492 -14.73 13.71 -16.80
N VAL A 493 -14.57 14.97 -17.24
CA VAL A 493 -15.03 15.44 -18.56
C VAL A 493 -14.37 14.66 -19.70
N THR A 494 -13.10 14.28 -19.53
CA THR A 494 -12.40 13.42 -20.50
C THR A 494 -13.10 12.08 -20.73
N TYR A 495 -13.68 11.48 -19.69
CA TYR A 495 -14.45 10.25 -19.82
C TYR A 495 -15.81 10.48 -20.49
N LEU A 496 -16.46 11.61 -20.20
CA LEU A 496 -17.72 11.99 -20.86
C LEU A 496 -17.53 12.26 -22.36
N GLU A 497 -16.38 12.80 -22.78
CA GLU A 497 -16.08 12.99 -24.21
C GLU A 497 -16.09 11.66 -24.97
N ILE A 498 -15.62 10.58 -24.36
CA ILE A 498 -15.61 9.23 -24.97
C ILE A 498 -17.03 8.71 -25.15
N ILE A 499 -17.91 8.97 -24.17
CA ILE A 499 -19.34 8.66 -24.29
C ILE A 499 -19.96 9.49 -25.41
N LYS A 500 -19.72 10.81 -25.41
CA LYS A 500 -20.29 11.78 -26.36
C LYS A 500 -19.89 11.50 -27.81
N SER A 501 -18.65 11.06 -28.04
CA SER A 501 -18.17 10.74 -29.38
C SER A 501 -18.72 9.41 -29.94
N ASN A 502 -19.66 8.76 -29.24
CA ASN A 502 -20.19 7.44 -29.57
C ASN A 502 -19.09 6.40 -29.82
N PHE A 503 -17.97 6.50 -29.09
CA PHE A 503 -16.80 5.64 -29.26
C PHE A 503 -17.11 4.16 -29.07
N ILE A 504 -18.23 3.84 -28.40
CA ILE A 504 -18.72 2.48 -28.26
C ILE A 504 -18.95 1.78 -29.61
N GLN A 505 -19.37 2.52 -30.66
CA GLN A 505 -19.56 1.95 -31.99
C GLN A 505 -18.23 1.52 -32.62
N GLU A 506 -17.16 2.28 -32.40
CA GLU A 506 -15.81 1.90 -32.85
C GLU A 506 -15.34 0.63 -32.14
N ILE A 507 -15.62 0.50 -30.84
CA ILE A 507 -15.29 -0.70 -30.06
C ILE A 507 -16.10 -1.90 -30.56
N HIS A 508 -17.40 -1.75 -30.78
CA HIS A 508 -18.27 -2.82 -31.31
C HIS A 508 -17.80 -3.29 -32.68
N LYS A 509 -17.45 -2.37 -33.58
CA LYS A 509 -16.90 -2.70 -34.89
C LYS A 509 -15.58 -3.48 -34.76
N LYS A 510 -14.72 -3.09 -33.82
CA LYS A 510 -13.46 -3.80 -33.58
C LYS A 510 -13.69 -5.24 -33.08
N ILE A 511 -14.66 -5.44 -32.19
CA ILE A 511 -15.07 -6.78 -31.72
C ILE A 511 -15.57 -7.63 -32.90
N GLU A 512 -16.39 -7.06 -33.78
CA GLU A 512 -16.87 -7.75 -34.98
C GLU A 512 -15.73 -8.17 -35.90
N GLU A 513 -14.78 -7.26 -36.17
CA GLU A 513 -13.60 -7.55 -36.99
C GLU A 513 -12.73 -8.66 -36.39
N ASP A 514 -12.44 -8.61 -35.08
CA ASP A 514 -11.58 -9.60 -34.41
C ASP A 514 -12.22 -11.01 -34.36
N LEU A 515 -13.55 -11.09 -34.28
CA LEU A 515 -14.29 -12.36 -34.28
C LEU A 515 -14.54 -12.92 -35.70
N GLN A 516 -14.70 -12.05 -36.71
CA GLN A 516 -14.83 -12.48 -38.11
C GLN A 516 -13.55 -13.13 -38.64
N ILE A 517 -12.37 -12.69 -38.17
CA ILE A 517 -11.06 -13.30 -38.52
C ILE A 517 -10.94 -14.74 -38.00
N SER A 518 -11.70 -15.10 -36.96
CA SER A 518 -11.60 -16.43 -36.31
C SER A 518 -12.58 -17.46 -36.87
N SER A 519 -13.55 -17.07 -37.70
CA SER A 519 -14.61 -17.98 -38.19
C SER A 519 -14.28 -18.56 -39.57
N ASN A 520 -13.79 -19.80 -39.61
CA ASN A 520 -13.81 -20.60 -40.86
C ASN A 520 -15.26 -21.04 -41.16
N ASN A 521 -15.61 -21.16 -42.45
CA ASN A 521 -16.99 -21.46 -42.91
C ASN A 521 -17.59 -22.77 -42.34
N ASP A 522 -16.78 -23.70 -41.83
CA ASP A 522 -17.23 -24.97 -41.29
C ASP A 522 -17.71 -24.92 -39.82
N GLU A 523 -17.31 -23.92 -39.02
CA GLU A 523 -17.67 -23.81 -37.59
C GLU A 523 -19.10 -23.26 -37.37
N LYS A 524 -19.62 -22.45 -38.29
CA LYS A 524 -20.99 -21.90 -38.22
C LYS A 524 -22.06 -22.97 -38.14
N LYS A 525 -21.85 -24.11 -38.80
CA LYS A 525 -22.81 -25.22 -38.89
C LYS A 525 -22.98 -25.96 -37.55
N TYR A 526 -21.94 -25.99 -36.72
CA TYR A 526 -21.99 -26.64 -35.40
C TYR A 526 -22.54 -25.71 -34.32
N LEU A 527 -22.36 -24.39 -34.43
CA LEU A 527 -22.93 -23.40 -33.52
C LEU A 527 -24.47 -23.37 -33.56
N GLU A 528 -25.07 -23.57 -34.74
CA GLU A 528 -26.52 -23.67 -34.90
C GLU A 528 -27.13 -24.92 -34.24
N LEU A 529 -26.34 -25.99 -34.05
CA LEU A 529 -26.78 -27.26 -33.46
C LEU A 529 -26.83 -27.27 -31.93
N ILE A 530 -26.14 -26.33 -31.24
CA ILE A 530 -26.00 -26.35 -29.78
C ILE A 530 -27.15 -25.64 -29.06
N GLY A 531 -27.94 -24.81 -29.76
CA GLY A 531 -29.10 -24.08 -29.20
C GLY A 531 -28.71 -22.95 -28.23
N ASN A 532 -29.28 -21.75 -28.44
CA ASN A 532 -29.21 -20.56 -27.57
C ASN A 532 -27.91 -20.35 -26.74
N LEU A 533 -26.73 -20.55 -27.33
CA LEU A 533 -25.52 -19.93 -26.82
C LEU A 533 -25.58 -18.47 -27.21
N GLU A 534 -25.68 -17.59 -26.22
CA GLU A 534 -25.45 -16.17 -26.43
C GLU A 534 -24.16 -15.98 -27.21
N SER A 535 -24.24 -15.18 -28.26
CA SER A 535 -23.10 -15.02 -29.15
C SER A 535 -21.93 -14.46 -28.36
N GLU A 536 -20.73 -15.04 -28.52
CA GLU A 536 -19.51 -14.49 -27.92
C GLU A 536 -19.36 -13.00 -28.25
N MET A 537 -19.78 -12.60 -29.46
CA MET A 537 -19.83 -11.21 -29.90
C MET A 537 -20.75 -10.35 -29.03
N GLU A 538 -21.95 -10.80 -28.70
CA GLU A 538 -22.91 -10.05 -27.88
C GLU A 538 -22.39 -9.89 -26.45
N LEU A 539 -21.79 -10.93 -25.88
CA LEU A 539 -21.20 -10.87 -24.56
C LEU A 539 -19.94 -9.99 -24.50
N GLN A 540 -19.11 -9.99 -25.54
CA GLN A 540 -17.99 -9.04 -25.63
C GLN A 540 -18.49 -7.59 -25.77
N LYS A 541 -19.54 -7.36 -26.57
CA LYS A 541 -20.18 -6.03 -26.67
C LYS A 541 -20.79 -5.60 -25.34
N MET A 542 -21.39 -6.52 -24.59
CA MET A 542 -21.89 -6.31 -23.24
C MET A 542 -20.76 -5.88 -22.28
N GLY A 543 -19.62 -6.58 -22.31
CA GLY A 543 -18.41 -6.19 -21.58
C GLY A 543 -17.94 -4.77 -21.90
N ALA A 544 -17.89 -4.42 -23.19
CA ALA A 544 -17.53 -3.06 -23.61
C ALA A 544 -18.54 -1.99 -23.13
N ASN A 545 -19.84 -2.29 -23.19
CA ASN A 545 -20.92 -1.42 -22.72
C ASN A 545 -20.83 -1.17 -21.21
N ILE A 546 -20.45 -2.18 -20.41
CA ILE A 546 -20.25 -2.02 -18.97
C ILE A 546 -19.19 -0.94 -18.68
N VAL A 547 -18.07 -0.95 -19.41
CA VAL A 547 -17.01 0.04 -19.23
C VAL A 547 -17.49 1.43 -19.63
N VAL A 548 -18.01 1.58 -20.86
CA VAL A 548 -18.42 2.89 -21.38
C VAL A 548 -19.56 3.51 -20.56
N SER A 549 -20.54 2.71 -20.13
CA SER A 549 -21.63 3.20 -19.28
C SER A 549 -21.20 3.56 -17.85
N SER A 550 -19.98 3.21 -17.44
CA SER A 550 -19.45 3.55 -16.11
C SER A 550 -18.56 4.79 -16.12
N LEU A 551 -18.27 5.34 -17.30
CA LEU A 551 -17.38 6.49 -17.49
C LEU A 551 -17.92 7.80 -16.89
N ASP A 552 -19.23 7.89 -16.66
CA ASP A 552 -19.89 9.06 -16.08
C ASP A 552 -19.83 9.13 -14.54
N VAL A 553 -19.51 8.01 -13.88
CA VAL A 553 -19.63 7.87 -12.42
C VAL A 553 -18.78 8.87 -11.64
N ILE A 554 -17.61 9.23 -12.17
CA ILE A 554 -16.69 10.17 -11.52
C ILE A 554 -17.27 11.58 -11.54
N THR A 555 -17.73 12.06 -12.71
CA THR A 555 -18.36 13.39 -12.82
C THR A 555 -19.63 13.47 -11.98
N LYS A 556 -20.44 12.40 -11.99
CA LYS A 556 -21.63 12.29 -11.16
C LYS A 556 -21.28 12.43 -9.66
N GLN A 557 -20.35 11.62 -9.16
CA GLN A 557 -19.99 11.64 -7.75
C GLN A 557 -19.37 12.97 -7.31
N ILE A 558 -18.56 13.61 -8.16
CA ILE A 558 -17.99 14.94 -7.90
C ILE A 558 -19.10 15.98 -7.72
N ALA A 559 -20.14 15.95 -8.56
CA ALA A 559 -21.30 16.83 -8.45
C ALA A 559 -22.19 16.49 -7.24
N ASP A 560 -22.41 15.20 -6.94
CA ASP A 560 -23.19 14.75 -5.78
C ASP A 560 -22.53 15.18 -4.47
N ASN A 561 -21.19 15.09 -4.39
CA ASN A 561 -20.43 15.60 -3.24
C ASN A 561 -20.56 17.12 -3.09
N ALA A 562 -20.78 17.85 -4.19
CA ALA A 562 -21.06 19.27 -4.18
C ALA A 562 -22.48 19.64 -3.73
N GLY A 563 -23.36 18.64 -3.51
CA GLY A 563 -24.77 18.84 -3.16
C GLY A 563 -25.65 19.18 -4.37
N VAL A 564 -25.19 18.87 -5.59
CA VAL A 564 -25.92 19.12 -6.84
C VAL A 564 -26.23 17.78 -7.49
N ASN A 565 -27.36 17.68 -8.20
CA ASN A 565 -27.75 16.43 -8.86
C ASN A 565 -26.74 16.07 -9.98
N GLY A 566 -25.91 15.05 -9.75
CA GLY A 566 -24.86 14.65 -10.68
C GLY A 566 -25.38 14.08 -12.00
N ASP A 567 -26.52 13.40 -12.00
CA ASP A 567 -27.14 12.90 -13.25
C ASP A 567 -27.51 14.06 -14.18
N ASN A 568 -28.04 15.16 -13.63
CA ASN A 568 -28.36 16.35 -14.41
C ASN A 568 -27.09 17.04 -14.94
N VAL A 569 -26.04 17.12 -14.13
CA VAL A 569 -24.75 17.68 -14.57
C VAL A 569 -24.17 16.89 -15.74
N VAL A 570 -24.12 15.56 -15.63
CA VAL A 570 -23.65 14.67 -16.70
C VAL A 570 -24.48 14.86 -17.97
N LYS A 571 -25.83 14.86 -17.85
CA LYS A 571 -26.74 15.06 -18.99
C LYS A 571 -26.48 16.39 -19.69
N ILE A 572 -26.27 17.48 -18.95
CA ILE A 572 -25.98 18.81 -19.52
C ILE A 572 -24.67 18.77 -20.31
N ILE A 573 -23.62 18.16 -19.77
CA ILE A 573 -22.31 18.08 -20.45
C ILE A 573 -22.41 17.22 -21.71
N LEU A 574 -23.04 16.05 -21.64
CA LEU A 574 -23.19 15.14 -22.78
C LEU A 574 -24.03 15.76 -23.91
N ASN A 575 -25.09 16.50 -23.58
CA ASN A 575 -25.97 17.14 -24.55
C ASN A 575 -25.45 18.49 -25.07
N SER A 576 -24.38 19.03 -24.49
CA SER A 576 -23.81 20.31 -24.92
C SER A 576 -23.24 20.19 -26.34
N LYS A 577 -23.39 21.25 -27.14
CA LYS A 577 -22.72 21.40 -28.46
C LYS A 577 -21.34 22.02 -28.35
N ASP A 578 -20.92 22.39 -27.15
CA ASP A 578 -19.61 22.99 -26.91
C ASP A 578 -18.48 21.99 -27.16
N LYS A 579 -17.31 22.56 -27.43
CA LYS A 579 -16.09 21.81 -27.73
C LYS A 579 -15.62 21.00 -26.51
N TYR A 580 -14.76 20.03 -26.79
CA TYR A 580 -14.04 19.26 -25.77
C TYR A 580 -13.43 20.19 -24.71
N GLY A 581 -13.66 19.84 -23.44
CA GLY A 581 -13.27 20.65 -22.30
C GLY A 581 -14.42 21.45 -21.68
N PHE A 582 -15.63 21.44 -22.23
CA PHE A 582 -16.82 21.94 -21.53
C PHE A 582 -17.19 21.03 -20.35
N GLY A 583 -17.25 21.58 -19.15
CA GLY A 583 -17.48 20.82 -17.92
C GLY A 583 -18.08 21.67 -16.80
N TYR A 584 -18.23 21.05 -15.64
CA TYR A 584 -18.80 21.68 -14.46
C TYR A 584 -17.72 22.01 -13.42
N ASP A 585 -17.55 23.30 -13.13
CA ASP A 585 -16.71 23.78 -12.04
C ASP A 585 -17.53 23.80 -10.75
N VAL A 586 -17.20 22.85 -9.87
CA VAL A 586 -17.83 22.62 -8.56
C VAL A 586 -17.59 23.75 -7.56
N ASN A 587 -16.49 24.50 -7.69
CA ASN A 587 -16.17 25.58 -6.76
C ASN A 587 -17.01 26.82 -7.08
N THR A 588 -17.21 27.10 -8.37
CA THR A 588 -18.00 28.25 -8.83
C THR A 588 -19.46 27.93 -9.15
N ASN A 589 -19.83 26.64 -9.10
CA ASN A 589 -21.14 26.11 -9.51
C ASN A 589 -21.54 26.54 -10.93
N LYS A 590 -20.59 26.57 -11.87
CA LYS A 590 -20.82 27.03 -13.25
C LYS A 590 -20.28 26.03 -14.27
N PHE A 591 -20.93 25.99 -15.43
CA PHE A 591 -20.37 25.30 -16.59
C PHE A 591 -19.35 26.20 -17.28
N VAL A 592 -18.17 25.65 -17.56
CA VAL A 592 -17.01 26.40 -18.03
C VAL A 592 -16.18 25.56 -18.99
N ASN A 593 -15.26 26.20 -19.71
CA ASN A 593 -14.12 25.50 -20.29
C ASN A 593 -13.12 25.16 -19.18
N MET A 594 -12.99 23.86 -18.88
CA MET A 594 -12.18 23.34 -17.79
C MET A 594 -10.70 23.68 -17.96
N VAL A 595 -10.17 23.62 -19.18
CA VAL A 595 -8.75 23.93 -19.46
C VAL A 595 -8.47 25.41 -19.25
N GLU A 596 -9.36 26.28 -19.74
CA GLU A 596 -9.22 27.73 -19.57
C GLU A 596 -9.30 28.14 -18.09
N LYS A 597 -10.11 27.43 -17.30
CA LYS A 597 -10.20 27.60 -15.84
C LYS A 597 -9.09 26.92 -15.06
N GLY A 598 -8.20 26.17 -15.72
CA GLY A 598 -7.10 25.45 -15.06
C GLY A 598 -7.54 24.20 -14.31
N ILE A 599 -8.75 23.69 -14.57
CA ILE A 599 -9.24 22.42 -14.03
C ILE A 599 -8.78 21.31 -14.98
N ILE A 600 -7.55 20.86 -14.77
CA ILE A 600 -6.87 19.87 -15.61
C ILE A 600 -6.31 18.74 -14.75
N ASP A 601 -6.42 17.53 -15.27
CA ASP A 601 -5.91 16.32 -14.63
C ASP A 601 -4.74 15.75 -15.43
N SER A 602 -3.84 15.05 -14.75
CA SER A 602 -2.76 14.32 -15.42
C SER A 602 -3.34 13.20 -16.28
N THR A 603 -2.90 13.12 -17.55
CA THR A 603 -3.35 12.07 -18.46
C THR A 603 -3.01 10.68 -17.93
N ASN A 604 -1.85 10.52 -17.27
CA ASN A 604 -1.43 9.23 -16.72
C ASN A 604 -2.35 8.76 -15.59
N VAL A 605 -2.86 9.69 -14.77
CA VAL A 605 -3.79 9.39 -13.67
C VAL A 605 -5.09 8.80 -14.23
N ILE A 606 -5.68 9.46 -15.23
CA ILE A 606 -6.92 9.02 -15.88
C ILE A 606 -6.75 7.66 -16.58
N ILE A 607 -5.60 7.42 -17.22
CA ILE A 607 -5.25 6.13 -17.81
C ILE A 607 -5.11 5.04 -16.73
N SER A 608 -4.43 5.37 -15.63
CA SER A 608 -4.20 4.45 -14.51
C SER A 608 -5.52 3.98 -13.89
N VAL A 609 -6.48 4.90 -13.69
CA VAL A 609 -7.83 4.60 -13.20
C VAL A 609 -8.50 3.53 -14.08
N ILE A 610 -8.64 3.76 -15.38
CA ILE A 610 -9.30 2.81 -16.30
C ILE A 610 -8.57 1.47 -16.34
N LYS A 611 -7.24 1.50 -16.43
CA LYS A 611 -6.42 0.29 -16.54
C LYS A 611 -6.58 -0.60 -15.30
N ASN A 612 -6.44 -0.01 -14.11
CA ASN A 612 -6.47 -0.77 -12.86
C ASN A 612 -7.89 -1.21 -12.51
N SER A 613 -8.90 -0.36 -12.77
CA SER A 613 -10.30 -0.71 -12.53
C SER A 613 -10.80 -1.84 -13.42
N CYS A 614 -10.51 -1.79 -14.73
CA CYS A 614 -10.87 -2.87 -15.63
C CYS A 614 -10.13 -4.17 -15.30
N SER A 615 -8.86 -4.09 -14.86
CA SER A 615 -8.07 -5.27 -14.49
C SER A 615 -8.67 -6.01 -13.29
N ILE A 616 -8.96 -5.30 -12.20
CA ILE A 616 -9.52 -5.92 -10.98
C ILE A 616 -10.94 -6.39 -11.21
N ALA A 617 -11.78 -5.59 -11.87
CA ALA A 617 -13.15 -6.01 -12.20
C ALA A 617 -13.15 -7.27 -13.07
N SER A 618 -12.28 -7.34 -14.08
CA SER A 618 -12.11 -8.52 -14.94
C SER A 618 -11.75 -9.78 -14.14
N MET A 619 -10.89 -9.67 -13.13
CA MET A 619 -10.50 -10.81 -12.29
C MET A 619 -11.63 -11.28 -11.38
N VAL A 620 -12.35 -10.34 -10.76
CA VAL A 620 -13.48 -10.65 -9.87
C VAL A 620 -14.61 -11.33 -10.63
N LEU A 621 -14.91 -10.87 -11.85
CA LEU A 621 -15.96 -11.45 -12.69
C LEU A 621 -15.73 -12.92 -13.03
N THR A 622 -14.47 -13.30 -13.27
CA THR A 622 -14.10 -14.68 -13.61
C THR A 622 -13.83 -15.56 -12.38
N THR A 623 -14.03 -15.03 -11.17
CA THR A 623 -13.83 -15.80 -9.94
C THR A 623 -15.06 -16.67 -9.68
N GLU A 624 -14.87 -17.99 -9.75
CA GLU A 624 -15.95 -18.98 -9.53
C GLU A 624 -15.93 -19.57 -8.12
N CYS A 625 -14.79 -19.51 -7.43
CA CYS A 625 -14.62 -20.13 -6.13
C CYS A 625 -13.67 -19.32 -5.25
N MET A 626 -13.98 -19.20 -3.96
CA MET A 626 -13.04 -18.69 -2.96
C MET A 626 -12.86 -19.71 -1.83
N MET A 627 -11.63 -19.80 -1.33
CA MET A 627 -11.27 -20.61 -0.16
C MET A 627 -10.79 -19.68 0.95
N VAL A 628 -11.49 -19.65 2.08
CA VAL A 628 -11.14 -18.83 3.24
C VAL A 628 -10.83 -19.71 4.45
N ASP A 629 -9.91 -19.34 5.35
CA ASP A 629 -9.77 -20.19 6.55
C ASP A 629 -11.04 -20.11 7.39
N HIS A 630 -11.49 -21.28 7.82
CA HIS A 630 -12.65 -21.47 8.67
C HIS A 630 -12.50 -20.64 9.95
N GLU A 631 -13.51 -19.81 10.21
CA GLU A 631 -13.56 -19.03 11.44
C GLU A 631 -13.83 -19.99 12.61
N LYS A 632 -12.95 -20.01 13.60
CA LYS A 632 -13.31 -20.61 14.88
C LYS A 632 -14.22 -19.59 15.57
N LYS A 633 -15.48 -19.96 15.83
CA LYS A 633 -16.28 -19.22 16.82
C LYS A 633 -15.44 -19.18 18.10
N ASP A 634 -15.14 -17.99 18.60
CA ASP A 634 -14.50 -17.84 19.91
C ASP A 634 -15.41 -18.53 20.93
N LYS A 635 -15.05 -19.75 21.34
CA LYS A 635 -15.53 -20.27 22.62
C LYS A 635 -14.98 -19.28 23.63
N GLY A 636 -15.88 -18.45 24.16
CA GLY A 636 -15.55 -17.30 25.01
C GLY A 636 -14.37 -17.61 25.90
N ILE A 637 -13.37 -16.73 25.86
CA ILE A 637 -12.22 -16.80 26.76
C ILE A 637 -12.80 -16.91 28.17
N LEU A 638 -12.64 -18.08 28.80
CA LEU A 638 -12.92 -18.28 30.22
C LEU A 638 -12.22 -17.15 30.96
N ASP A 639 -13.01 -16.31 31.60
CA ASP A 639 -12.56 -15.11 32.28
C ASP A 639 -11.37 -15.44 33.18
N SER A 640 -10.22 -14.84 32.87
CA SER A 640 -8.97 -15.02 33.63
C SER A 640 -9.08 -14.54 35.09
N SER A 641 -10.18 -13.87 35.45
CA SER A 641 -10.51 -13.51 36.83
C SER A 641 -10.81 -14.72 37.75
N ILE A 642 -11.20 -15.86 37.18
CA ILE A 642 -11.58 -17.08 37.92
C ILE A 642 -10.35 -17.77 38.55
N ASN A 643 -9.14 -17.52 38.03
CA ASN A 643 -7.88 -18.08 38.54
C ASN A 643 -7.09 -17.12 39.45
N SER A 644 -7.72 -16.06 39.95
CA SER A 644 -7.11 -15.26 41.01
C SER A 644 -7.05 -16.06 42.32
N PRO A 645 -5.90 -16.06 43.06
CA PRO A 645 -5.81 -16.68 44.38
C PRO A 645 -6.89 -16.19 45.38
N ASN A 646 -7.46 -15.01 45.10
CA ASN A 646 -8.53 -14.40 45.91
C ASN A 646 -9.95 -14.91 45.59
N TYR A 647 -10.16 -15.61 44.48
CA TYR A 647 -11.47 -16.20 44.12
C TYR A 647 -11.69 -17.54 44.85
N LEU A 648 -10.66 -18.37 44.90
CA LEU A 648 -10.63 -19.66 45.61
C LEU A 648 -10.73 -19.52 47.14
N SER A 649 -10.35 -18.38 47.71
CA SER A 649 -10.51 -18.13 49.16
C SER A 649 -11.95 -17.74 49.53
N LYS A 650 -12.68 -17.06 48.64
CA LYS A 650 -14.08 -16.64 48.84
C LYS A 650 -15.10 -17.76 48.65
N HIS A 651 -14.81 -18.79 47.85
CA HIS A 651 -15.76 -19.88 47.54
C HIS A 651 -15.41 -21.24 48.14
N ARG A 652 -14.51 -21.29 49.14
CA ARG A 652 -14.13 -22.55 49.82
C ARG A 652 -15.23 -23.23 50.65
N ARG A 653 -16.37 -22.56 50.90
CA ARG A 653 -17.49 -23.12 51.68
C ARG A 653 -18.52 -23.87 50.84
N THR A 654 -18.61 -23.62 49.54
CA THR A 654 -19.58 -24.29 48.65
C THR A 654 -19.05 -25.57 48.01
N TYR A 655 -17.74 -25.80 47.99
CA TYR A 655 -17.12 -26.99 47.41
C TYR A 655 -17.07 -28.22 48.33
N LYS A 656 -17.45 -28.10 49.60
CA LYS A 656 -17.39 -29.21 50.57
C LYS A 656 -18.59 -30.18 50.49
N HIS A 657 -19.58 -29.90 49.63
CA HIS A 657 -20.80 -30.70 49.52
C HIS A 657 -20.93 -31.53 48.23
N LYS A 658 -19.91 -31.56 47.37
CA LYS A 658 -19.93 -32.32 46.09
C LYS A 658 -18.77 -33.33 45.96
N LEU A 659 -18.25 -33.82 47.08
CA LEU A 659 -17.12 -34.76 47.12
C LEU A 659 -17.58 -36.18 47.55
N HIS A 660 -18.82 -36.57 47.26
CA HIS A 660 -19.34 -37.85 47.73
C HIS A 660 -19.80 -38.87 46.69
N ASP A 661 -19.83 -38.56 45.39
CA ASP A 661 -20.53 -39.47 44.45
C ASP A 661 -19.72 -40.02 43.26
N ASP A 662 -18.42 -39.76 43.10
CA ASP A 662 -17.68 -40.32 41.95
C ASP A 662 -16.25 -40.75 42.33
N GLU A 663 -16.10 -41.94 42.93
CA GLU A 663 -14.89 -42.78 42.80
C GLU A 663 -15.33 -44.26 42.70
N ASP A 664 -14.59 -45.01 41.86
CA ASP A 664 -14.61 -46.47 41.62
C ASP A 664 -15.56 -46.93 40.49
N THR A 665 -15.13 -47.51 39.35
CA THR A 665 -13.96 -48.38 39.07
C THR A 665 -13.78 -48.51 37.55
N ASP A 666 -12.54 -48.40 37.05
CA ASP A 666 -12.09 -49.00 35.78
C ASP A 666 -11.39 -50.32 36.12
N GLU A 667 -11.75 -51.43 35.48
CA GLU A 667 -10.88 -52.60 35.31
C GLU A 667 -11.26 -53.34 34.02
N ASP A 668 -10.24 -53.62 33.21
CA ASP A 668 -10.24 -54.39 31.95
C ASP A 668 -10.53 -55.88 32.21
N ASP A 669 -11.02 -56.62 31.19
CA ASP A 669 -10.74 -58.03 30.83
C ASP A 669 -11.81 -58.52 29.83
N GLU A 670 -11.45 -58.78 28.57
CA GLU A 670 -11.17 -60.10 27.96
C GLU A 670 -12.41 -60.82 27.37
N GLU A 671 -12.38 -60.94 26.03
CA GLU A 671 -12.67 -62.11 25.18
C GLU A 671 -14.06 -62.78 25.11
N ASP A 672 -14.23 -63.44 23.95
CA ASP A 672 -15.20 -64.47 23.51
C ASP A 672 -16.56 -63.99 22.98
N GLU A 673 -16.79 -64.01 21.66
CA GLU A 673 -17.01 -65.15 20.73
C GLU A 673 -18.51 -65.49 20.56
N ASP A 674 -18.85 -65.60 19.27
CA ASP A 674 -19.87 -66.43 18.64
C ASP A 674 -21.35 -65.96 18.51
N ASP A 675 -21.68 -65.71 17.24
CA ASP A 675 -22.72 -66.36 16.44
C ASP A 675 -24.13 -66.52 17.03
N GLU A 676 -25.13 -65.96 16.33
CA GLU A 676 -26.13 -66.78 15.61
C GLU A 676 -26.97 -65.91 14.66
N ASP A 677 -27.16 -66.48 13.47
CA ASP A 677 -27.99 -66.03 12.36
C ASP A 677 -29.48 -65.94 12.72
N ASP A 678 -30.25 -65.15 11.97
CA ASP A 678 -31.44 -65.67 11.27
C ASP A 678 -31.97 -64.65 10.25
N GLU A 679 -32.33 -65.22 9.10
CA GLU A 679 -32.69 -64.58 7.84
C GLU A 679 -34.15 -64.06 7.79
N ASP A 680 -34.43 -63.39 6.67
CA ASP A 680 -35.66 -63.46 5.85
C ASP A 680 -36.67 -62.29 5.79
N ASP A 681 -36.76 -61.80 4.54
CA ASP A 681 -37.95 -61.59 3.71
C ASP A 681 -38.73 -60.25 3.68
N LEU A 682 -38.49 -59.54 2.57
CA LEU A 682 -39.39 -59.23 1.44
C LEU A 682 -40.72 -58.46 1.64
N ASP A 683 -40.83 -57.45 0.77
CA ASP A 683 -41.96 -57.01 -0.06
C ASP A 683 -43.13 -56.17 0.50
N ASP A 684 -43.27 -55.01 -0.17
CA ASP A 684 -44.46 -54.43 -0.82
C ASP A 684 -45.57 -53.67 -0.06
N ASP A 685 -46.08 -52.70 -0.85
CA ASP A 685 -47.39 -52.04 -0.89
C ASP A 685 -47.60 -50.66 -0.24
N ASP A 686 -47.61 -49.65 -1.13
CA ASP A 686 -48.71 -48.71 -1.44
C ASP A 686 -49.64 -48.25 -0.31
N TYR A 687 -49.75 -46.92 -0.13
CA TYR A 687 -51.04 -46.21 0.02
C TYR A 687 -50.93 -44.77 -0.52
N ASP A 688 -51.78 -44.50 -1.51
CA ASP A 688 -52.27 -43.19 -1.96
C ASP A 688 -53.18 -42.52 -0.90
N ASP A 689 -53.66 -41.33 -1.26
CA ASP A 689 -54.74 -40.51 -0.66
C ASP A 689 -54.28 -39.47 0.40
N GLU A 690 -54.72 -38.21 0.41
CA GLU A 690 -55.71 -37.48 -0.39
C GLU A 690 -55.50 -35.97 -0.12
N ASP A 691 -56.14 -35.17 -0.95
CA ASP A 691 -56.22 -33.71 -0.99
C ASP A 691 -56.67 -33.03 0.32
N GLU A 692 -56.29 -31.76 0.51
CA GLU A 692 -57.19 -30.72 1.04
C GLU A 692 -56.69 -29.32 0.66
N GLU A 693 -57.50 -28.66 -0.18
CA GLU A 693 -57.49 -27.23 -0.50
C GLU A 693 -58.14 -26.41 0.65
N ASP A 694 -58.09 -25.09 0.49
CA ASP A 694 -58.84 -24.02 1.18
C ASP A 694 -58.15 -23.31 2.35
N GLU A 695 -57.80 -22.02 2.16
CA GLU A 695 -58.67 -20.92 2.59
C GLU A 695 -58.21 -19.56 2.01
N GLU A 696 -59.21 -18.83 1.51
CA GLU A 696 -59.17 -17.50 0.89
C GLU A 696 -59.25 -16.36 1.94
N ASP A 697 -58.97 -15.14 1.46
CA ASP A 697 -59.53 -13.83 1.84
C ASP A 697 -59.29 -13.21 3.23
N GLU A 698 -58.64 -12.02 3.23
CA GLU A 698 -59.18 -10.80 3.85
C GLU A 698 -58.73 -9.56 3.02
N GLU A 699 -59.70 -8.90 2.37
CA GLU A 699 -59.65 -7.51 1.90
C GLU A 699 -60.25 -6.57 2.97
N ASP A 700 -60.10 -5.26 2.73
CA ASP A 700 -60.82 -4.10 3.30
C ASP A 700 -60.28 -3.54 4.65
N GLU A 701 -60.17 -2.24 4.89
CA GLU A 701 -60.67 -1.03 4.21
C GLU A 701 -59.94 0.21 4.78
N ASP A 702 -60.24 1.35 4.16
CA ASP A 702 -59.73 2.72 4.28
C ASP A 702 -59.74 3.37 5.68
N ASP A 703 -58.99 4.48 5.83
CA ASP A 703 -59.58 5.75 6.27
C ASP A 703 -58.63 6.96 6.07
N GLU A 704 -59.21 7.99 5.46
CA GLU A 704 -58.65 9.29 5.09
C GLU A 704 -58.59 10.29 6.27
N ASP A 705 -57.76 11.31 6.04
CA ASP A 705 -57.72 12.70 6.52
C ASP A 705 -58.77 13.23 7.52
N ASP A 706 -58.29 14.04 8.46
CA ASP A 706 -59.02 15.24 8.93
C ASP A 706 -58.03 16.36 9.36
N GLU A 707 -58.11 17.48 8.63
CA GLU A 707 -57.68 18.81 9.07
C GLU A 707 -58.68 19.36 10.10
N ASP A 708 -58.24 20.03 11.18
CA ASP A 708 -58.47 21.47 11.34
C ASP A 708 -58.05 22.06 12.71
N SER A 709 -57.40 23.22 12.59
CA SER A 709 -57.37 24.41 13.47
C SER A 709 -57.28 24.27 15.00
N MET A 710 -56.28 24.94 15.60
CA MET A 710 -56.54 26.01 16.58
C MET A 710 -55.29 26.88 16.81
N ASN A 711 -55.53 28.14 16.52
CA ASN A 711 -54.89 29.38 16.92
C ASN A 711 -54.32 29.37 18.36
N ASP A 712 -53.12 29.88 18.57
CA ASP A 712 -52.86 31.02 19.47
C ASP A 712 -51.37 31.38 19.49
N GLY A 713 -51.08 32.63 19.15
CA GLY A 713 -49.73 33.19 19.18
C GLY A 713 -49.33 33.64 20.57
N TYR A 714 -48.02 33.64 20.84
CA TYR A 714 -47.40 34.64 21.70
C TYR A 714 -46.02 35.01 21.14
N ASN A 715 -45.96 36.29 20.76
CA ASN A 715 -44.79 37.10 20.54
C ASN A 715 -44.14 37.40 21.91
N TYR A 716 -42.81 37.40 22.04
CA TYR A 716 -42.04 38.51 22.63
C TYR A 716 -40.53 38.27 22.53
N ASP A 717 -39.86 39.38 22.26
CA ASP A 717 -38.46 39.62 21.92
C ASP A 717 -37.43 39.28 23.02
N GLU A 718 -36.21 38.92 22.61
CA GLU A 718 -34.96 39.73 22.73
C GLU A 718 -33.78 39.09 21.99
#